data_AF-A0A6F9AHZ2-F1
#
_entry.id   AF-A0A6F9AHZ2-F1
#
_cell.length_a   1.000
_cell.length_b   1.000
_cell.length_c   1.000
_cell.angle_alpha   90.00
_cell.angle_beta   90.00
_cell.angle_gamma   90.00
#
_symmetry.space_group_name_H-M   'P 1'
#
loop_
_entity.id
_entity.type
_entity.pdbx_description
1 polymer ?
#
loop_
_entity_poly.entity_id
_entity_poly.type
_entity_poly.pdbx_seq_one_letter_code
_entity_poly.pdbx_strand_id
1 'polypeptide(L)'
;MASGVYISKFLAIATVVFTVSSIGGIITMMIVYETERIKTGPTPPPTPNATTPYPTGPPPNLRLPGNLIPEYYDIVLQPHLYTVITNATNQSLIFTGNSTVNFRCVENTKTIFLHSKQNVTDVTVKNRDNEKTIKVHNTILYNNESNFLEIQLEDVLEEGGNYSLFTAFKGELLDDLAGFYMSSYKKEPSTKDDTERWFGNETIIVELDERFIATSQMQPTDARKVFPCFDEPAMKAKFQVTIIHRPGTHALANGKATGSTLVDIDGELWEVTRFQMTKKMSTYLLAFTVSDFKFIQSNHERVEIKTYARPEAIKARHAEYAADITGKILTFYESKEVFGMNYPLNKLDQIALPDFSAGAMENWGLVTYRETSLLYEEGVSSTSDKERIATVIAHELAHQWFGNLVTMKWWNDLWLNEGFATYISYMGVDHIEPKWNIKDLIVLNDIQTVFQVDSLASSHPLSSNEDDVQTPSDITELFDSITYSKGAAVLRMLADYLTDKVFLDGLKKYLHAFQYSNTVHKDLWEYLQQAVHQNGYEIEVAKVMETWTMQMGYPVITINTTTGDISQEHFLLIQTSDYNFTWHVPIKVMKEGLPPTTEVLSSPTKTMSVFKSEDGKWVLANINCTGYFRVNYDPANWERLLSQLEMNIHEIPLINRGQLIDDAFNLARAKHINVTLALRTTKYLRNDTEYIPWESALRNLDYFILMFDRSEVYGPMQAYMRKQVGGLYQHFENVTTVPENHSEQYNQINAISVACSNDIEDCQTMAKKLFDNWMTNETNNLIQPNLKATIYCQAIAAGGEKEWEFAWGKFQNATIATEKDKLRFALSCTRKIWLLNRYLEYTLNPDKIRKMDAVSTINYIARNVAGQAIAWNFVRANWNYISLEYGGGIMSFGRLIEGVTQRFSTDFELQELKQFQSDYDETELGSASRALEQAIERTQANIKWVKENQQTVLEWFRRESSESS
;
A
#
# COMPACT_ATOMS: atom_id res chain seq x y z
N MET A 1 8.17 35.17 -62.18
CA MET A 1 8.41 36.63 -62.08
C MET A 1 8.82 36.92 -60.64
N ALA A 2 10.08 37.26 -60.40
CA ALA A 2 10.54 37.66 -59.07
C ALA A 2 10.14 39.13 -58.85
N SER A 3 9.13 39.37 -58.02
CA SER A 3 8.79 40.71 -57.53
C SER A 3 9.63 40.99 -56.30
N GLY A 4 10.78 41.64 -56.50
CA GLY A 4 11.67 42.09 -55.42
C GLY A 4 10.96 43.08 -54.49
N VAL A 5 11.08 42.83 -53.19
CA VAL A 5 10.57 43.71 -52.13
C VAL A 5 11.49 44.93 -52.03
N TYR A 6 11.00 46.09 -52.47
CA TYR A 6 11.65 47.37 -52.27
C TYR A 6 11.38 47.87 -50.84
N ILE A 7 12.33 47.64 -49.93
CA ILE A 7 12.34 48.34 -48.64
C ILE A 7 12.74 49.79 -48.91
N SER A 8 11.89 50.74 -48.48
CA SER A 8 12.19 52.16 -48.67
C SER A 8 13.50 52.51 -47.95
N LYS A 9 14.33 53.38 -48.56
CA LYS A 9 15.58 53.85 -47.93
C LYS A 9 15.35 54.36 -46.52
N PHE A 10 14.19 54.96 -46.25
CA PHE A 10 13.81 55.43 -44.93
C PHE A 10 13.64 54.27 -43.94
N LEU A 11 12.97 53.18 -44.33
CA LEU A 11 12.78 52.02 -43.47
C LEU A 11 14.10 51.26 -43.23
N ALA A 12 14.94 51.11 -44.27
CA ALA A 12 16.26 50.51 -44.11
C ALA A 12 17.16 51.35 -43.17
N ILE A 13 17.15 52.68 -43.31
CA ILE A 13 17.88 53.58 -42.42
C ILE A 13 17.29 53.52 -41.00
N ALA A 14 15.97 53.49 -40.85
CA ALA A 14 15.34 53.36 -39.53
C ALA A 14 15.72 52.03 -38.88
N THR A 15 15.68 50.91 -39.59
CA THR A 15 16.10 49.60 -39.05
C THR A 15 17.57 49.61 -38.67
N VAL A 16 18.46 50.20 -39.48
CA VAL A 16 19.88 50.34 -39.13
C VAL A 16 20.06 51.25 -37.91
N VAL A 17 19.36 52.39 -37.84
CA VAL A 17 19.43 53.31 -36.70
C VAL A 17 18.90 52.66 -35.43
N PHE A 18 17.78 51.92 -35.49
CA PHE A 18 17.27 51.15 -34.36
C PHE A 18 18.24 50.03 -33.97
N THR A 19 18.82 49.31 -34.93
CA THR A 19 19.77 48.22 -34.64
C THR A 19 21.06 48.78 -34.03
N VAL A 20 21.59 49.89 -34.54
CA VAL A 20 22.77 50.57 -33.99
C VAL A 20 22.46 51.23 -32.65
N SER A 21 21.25 51.75 -32.44
CA SER A 21 20.82 52.30 -31.13
C SER A 21 20.61 51.20 -30.10
N SER A 22 20.09 50.03 -30.49
CA SER A 22 19.94 48.87 -29.63
C SER A 22 21.30 48.26 -29.28
N ILE A 23 22.21 48.10 -30.26
CA ILE A 23 23.58 47.65 -30.02
C ILE A 23 24.34 48.68 -29.17
N GLY A 24 24.18 49.97 -29.45
CA GLY A 24 24.75 51.05 -28.64
C GLY A 24 24.19 51.06 -27.23
N GLY A 25 22.90 50.78 -27.04
CA GLY A 25 22.25 50.63 -25.74
C GLY A 25 22.76 49.42 -24.97
N ILE A 26 22.94 48.28 -25.64
CA ILE A 26 23.50 47.05 -25.04
C ILE A 26 24.97 47.26 -24.67
N ILE A 27 25.78 47.86 -25.54
CA ILE A 27 27.19 48.18 -25.24
C ILE A 27 27.28 49.22 -24.13
N THR A 28 26.41 50.23 -24.11
CA THR A 28 26.36 51.22 -23.02
C THR A 28 25.91 50.56 -21.73
N MET A 29 24.96 49.63 -21.75
CA MET A 29 24.60 48.84 -20.57
C MET A 29 25.70 47.89 -20.13
N MET A 30 26.45 47.26 -21.04
CA MET A 30 27.61 46.42 -20.70
C MET A 30 28.75 47.26 -20.13
N ILE A 31 28.99 48.45 -20.68
CA ILE A 31 29.98 49.40 -20.16
C ILE A 31 29.50 49.95 -18.83
N VAL A 32 28.22 50.30 -18.65
CA VAL A 32 27.67 50.75 -17.36
C VAL A 32 27.70 49.61 -16.36
N TYR A 33 27.41 48.38 -16.75
CA TYR A 33 27.50 47.19 -15.90
C TYR A 33 28.94 46.89 -15.49
N GLU A 34 29.91 46.95 -16.40
CA GLU A 34 31.33 46.81 -16.05
C GLU A 34 31.86 48.02 -15.27
N THR A 35 31.40 49.22 -15.57
CA THR A 35 31.82 50.44 -14.85
C THR A 35 31.20 50.47 -13.45
N GLU A 36 29.96 49.99 -13.28
CA GLU A 36 29.34 49.73 -11.99
C GLU A 36 30.09 48.60 -11.29
N ARG A 37 30.41 47.48 -11.95
CA ARG A 37 31.19 46.36 -11.38
C ARG A 37 32.60 46.78 -10.94
N ILE A 38 33.23 47.71 -11.66
CA ILE A 38 34.56 48.24 -11.34
C ILE A 38 34.49 49.38 -10.29
N LYS A 39 33.45 50.22 -10.30
CA LYS A 39 33.23 51.27 -9.28
C LYS A 39 32.64 50.73 -7.96
N THR A 40 32.00 49.57 -8.01
CA THR A 40 31.48 48.83 -6.84
C THR A 40 32.36 47.64 -6.46
N GLY A 41 33.56 47.53 -7.03
CA GLY A 41 34.60 46.67 -6.47
C GLY A 41 34.97 47.17 -5.07
N PRO A 42 34.75 46.38 -3.98
CA PRO A 42 35.15 46.80 -2.66
C PRO A 42 36.64 46.49 -2.43
N THR A 43 37.42 47.51 -2.10
CA THR A 43 38.68 47.37 -1.33
C THR A 43 38.39 46.71 0.03
N PRO A 44 39.35 45.97 0.62
CA PRO A 44 39.15 45.27 1.88
C PRO A 44 38.99 46.26 3.05
N PRO A 45 37.93 46.14 3.87
CA PRO A 45 37.89 46.80 5.18
C PRO A 45 38.89 46.13 6.14
N PRO A 46 39.37 46.81 7.20
CA PRO A 46 40.11 46.14 8.26
C PRO A 46 39.25 45.00 8.81
N THR A 47 39.80 43.79 8.87
CA THR A 47 39.12 42.55 9.30
C THR A 47 38.15 42.79 10.46
N PRO A 48 36.84 42.83 10.19
CA PRO A 48 35.86 42.51 11.20
C PRO A 48 35.77 40.97 11.17
N ASN A 49 35.81 40.31 12.32
CA ASN A 49 35.28 38.95 12.40
C ASN A 49 33.80 39.01 12.02
N ALA A 50 33.47 38.85 10.74
CA ALA A 50 32.12 38.64 10.27
C ALA A 50 31.83 37.15 10.47
N THR A 51 31.47 36.80 11.70
CA THR A 51 30.61 35.64 11.94
C THR A 51 29.43 35.77 10.98
N THR A 52 29.30 34.88 10.00
CA THR A 52 28.00 34.58 9.40
C THR A 52 26.99 34.50 10.53
N PRO A 53 25.82 35.17 10.46
CA PRO A 53 24.81 34.98 11.48
C PRO A 53 24.52 33.48 11.54
N TYR A 54 24.79 32.85 12.69
CA TYR A 54 24.42 31.46 12.90
C TYR A 54 22.93 31.33 12.58
N PRO A 55 22.47 30.26 11.90
CA PRO A 55 21.04 30.10 11.63
C PRO A 55 20.26 30.15 12.95
N THR A 56 19.46 31.21 13.15
CA THR A 56 18.65 31.41 14.37
C THR A 56 17.14 31.39 14.10
N GLY A 57 16.72 31.12 12.85
CA GLY A 57 15.31 31.01 12.46
C GLY A 57 14.90 29.55 12.24
N PRO A 58 13.59 29.24 12.25
CA PRO A 58 13.09 27.93 11.86
C PRO A 58 13.57 27.58 10.44
N PRO A 59 13.75 26.28 10.12
CA PRO A 59 14.16 25.85 8.79
C PRO A 59 13.23 26.45 7.71
N PRO A 60 13.78 26.79 6.52
CA PRO A 60 13.02 27.45 5.46
C PRO A 60 11.91 26.57 4.84
N ASN A 61 11.97 25.27 5.07
CA ASN A 61 10.99 24.26 4.70
C ASN A 61 10.71 23.32 5.89
N LEU A 62 9.79 22.35 5.75
CA LEU A 62 9.47 21.39 6.82
C LEU A 62 10.55 20.29 6.99
N ARG A 63 11.79 20.57 6.59
CA ARG A 63 12.93 19.65 6.64
C ARG A 63 13.93 20.09 7.69
N LEU A 64 14.54 19.12 8.36
CA LEU A 64 15.60 19.38 9.33
C LEU A 64 16.86 19.91 8.62
N PRO A 65 17.58 20.89 9.20
CA PRO A 65 18.83 21.37 8.63
C PRO A 65 19.90 20.25 8.61
N GLY A 66 20.70 20.20 7.54
CA GLY A 66 21.77 19.22 7.39
C GLY A 66 23.04 19.51 8.19
N ASN A 67 23.02 20.49 9.10
CA ASN A 67 24.18 20.96 9.87
C ASN A 67 24.54 20.05 11.04
N LEU A 68 23.63 19.18 11.49
CA LEU A 68 23.83 18.23 12.58
C LEU A 68 23.50 16.82 12.10
N ILE A 69 24.43 15.86 12.30
CA ILE A 69 24.26 14.48 11.86
C ILE A 69 24.23 13.55 13.07
N PRO A 70 23.12 12.83 13.34
CA PRO A 70 23.06 11.87 14.43
C PRO A 70 23.92 10.65 14.14
N GLU A 71 24.55 10.12 15.18
CA GLU A 71 25.40 8.93 15.08
C GLU A 71 24.87 7.77 15.95
N TYR A 72 24.39 8.11 17.15
CA TYR A 72 24.03 7.14 18.16
C TYR A 72 22.95 7.69 19.09
N TYR A 73 21.99 6.84 19.44
CA TYR A 73 20.97 7.11 20.44
C TYR A 73 21.04 6.07 21.56
N ASP A 74 21.01 6.53 22.80
CA ASP A 74 20.66 5.75 23.98
C ASP A 74 19.23 6.12 24.39
N ILE A 75 18.32 5.14 24.45
CA ILE A 75 16.90 5.36 24.68
C ILE A 75 16.45 4.47 25.84
N VAL A 76 15.87 5.09 26.86
CA VAL A 76 15.22 4.39 27.97
C VAL A 76 13.73 4.69 27.93
N LEU A 77 12.90 3.65 27.90
CA LEU A 77 11.45 3.76 27.93
C LEU A 77 10.88 2.95 29.10
N GLN A 78 9.94 3.55 29.82
CA GLN A 78 9.21 2.91 30.90
C GLN A 78 7.70 3.08 30.64
N PRO A 79 7.05 2.14 29.94
CA PRO A 79 5.59 2.08 29.87
C PRO A 79 5.02 1.69 31.24
N HIS A 80 4.11 2.50 31.77
CA HIS A 80 3.47 2.26 33.06
C HIS A 80 2.24 1.35 32.95
N LEU A 81 2.36 0.27 32.17
CA LEU A 81 1.25 -0.59 31.80
C LEU A 81 1.26 -1.91 32.58
N TYR A 82 0.11 -2.31 33.11
CA TYR A 82 -0.14 -3.68 33.57
C TYR A 82 -0.82 -4.49 32.46
N THR A 83 -0.25 -5.65 32.10
CA THR A 83 -0.85 -6.54 31.09
C THR A 83 -2.13 -7.21 31.57
N VAL A 84 -2.36 -7.26 32.88
CA VAL A 84 -3.56 -7.81 33.52
C VAL A 84 -4.03 -6.85 34.61
N ILE A 85 -5.30 -6.45 34.57
CA ILE A 85 -5.92 -5.63 35.62
C ILE A 85 -6.68 -6.55 36.58
N THR A 86 -6.29 -6.59 37.84
CA THR A 86 -7.02 -7.36 38.88
C THR A 86 -8.05 -6.53 39.64
N ASN A 87 -7.98 -5.18 39.56
CA ASN A 87 -8.98 -4.21 40.06
C ASN A 87 -8.97 -2.97 39.15
N ALA A 88 -10.14 -2.53 38.66
CA ALA A 88 -10.33 -1.57 37.56
C ALA A 88 -9.72 -0.16 37.73
N THR A 89 -9.26 0.23 38.93
CA THR A 89 -8.80 1.60 39.24
C THR A 89 -7.31 1.88 38.99
N ASN A 90 -6.51 0.90 38.54
CA ASN A 90 -5.03 0.99 38.60
C ASN A 90 -4.28 0.95 37.26
N GLN A 91 -4.94 1.05 36.10
CA GLN A 91 -4.22 1.11 34.82
C GLN A 91 -3.70 2.51 34.53
N SER A 92 -2.43 2.62 34.15
CA SER A 92 -1.79 3.89 33.78
C SER A 92 -1.37 3.82 32.31
N LEU A 93 -1.97 4.65 31.46
CA LEU A 93 -1.69 4.67 30.01
C LEU A 93 -0.68 5.76 29.66
N ILE A 94 0.42 5.80 30.41
CA ILE A 94 1.53 6.73 30.19
C ILE A 94 2.84 5.97 30.03
N PHE A 95 3.81 6.61 29.39
CA PHE A 95 5.19 6.19 29.46
C PHE A 95 6.08 7.37 29.81
N THR A 96 7.16 7.09 30.55
CA THR A 96 8.24 8.03 30.78
C THR A 96 9.48 7.55 30.04
N GLY A 97 10.28 8.48 29.56
CA GLY A 97 11.50 8.11 28.87
C GLY A 97 12.58 9.18 28.95
N ASN A 98 13.78 8.76 28.61
CA ASN A 98 14.88 9.66 28.33
C ASN A 98 15.63 9.18 27.09
N SER A 99 16.24 10.13 26.39
CA SER A 99 17.06 9.84 25.23
C SER A 99 18.30 10.70 25.22
N THR A 100 19.45 10.09 24.96
CA THR A 100 20.68 10.79 24.64
C THR A 100 21.04 10.53 23.20
N VAL A 101 21.06 11.58 22.38
CA VAL A 101 21.59 11.52 21.00
C VAL A 101 23.00 12.08 20.97
N ASN A 102 23.93 11.28 20.47
CA ASN A 102 25.26 11.73 20.07
C ASN A 102 25.22 12.11 18.60
N PHE A 103 25.74 13.29 18.28
CA PHE A 103 25.73 13.85 16.94
C PHE A 103 27.00 14.66 16.66
N ARG A 104 27.32 14.77 15.37
CA ARG A 104 28.43 15.58 14.88
C ARG A 104 27.90 16.87 14.28
N CYS A 105 28.54 17.99 14.61
CA CYS A 105 28.28 19.27 13.94
C CYS A 105 29.09 19.33 12.65
N VAL A 106 28.43 19.53 11.51
CA VAL A 106 29.08 19.67 10.20
C VAL A 106 29.06 21.09 9.66
N GLU A 107 28.31 21.97 10.30
CA GLU A 107 28.31 23.41 10.02
C GLU A 107 28.00 24.17 11.30
N ASN A 108 28.75 25.24 11.58
CA ASN A 108 28.64 26.02 12.80
C ASN A 108 27.20 26.48 13.08
N THR A 109 26.67 26.20 14.27
CA THR A 109 25.29 26.58 14.63
C THR A 109 25.14 26.91 16.11
N LYS A 110 24.16 27.74 16.46
CA LYS A 110 23.73 27.99 17.84
C LYS A 110 22.39 27.34 18.18
N THR A 111 21.80 26.62 17.24
CA THR A 111 20.47 26.05 17.37
C THR A 111 20.48 24.59 16.94
N ILE A 112 19.81 23.76 17.72
CA ILE A 112 19.53 22.36 17.40
C ILE A 112 18.04 22.28 17.05
N PHE A 113 17.73 21.80 15.84
CA PHE A 113 16.38 21.41 15.45
C PHE A 113 16.29 19.89 15.40
N LEU A 114 15.22 19.35 15.97
CA LEU A 114 14.83 17.95 15.85
C LEU A 114 13.30 17.85 15.88
N HIS A 115 12.74 16.67 15.62
CA HIS A 115 11.29 16.44 15.70
C HIS A 115 10.88 16.01 17.11
N SER A 116 9.74 16.50 17.60
CA SER A 116 9.09 16.00 18.81
C SER A 116 7.59 16.30 18.80
N LYS A 117 6.78 15.34 19.26
CA LYS A 117 5.38 15.53 19.66
C LYS A 117 5.17 15.27 21.16
N GLN A 118 6.26 15.16 21.92
CA GLN A 118 6.24 14.87 23.34
C GLN A 118 6.68 16.08 24.16
N ASN A 119 6.12 16.21 25.36
CA ASN A 119 6.54 17.26 26.29
C ASN A 119 7.92 16.90 26.86
N VAL A 120 8.93 17.69 26.50
CA VAL A 120 10.30 17.56 27.00
C VAL A 120 10.44 18.30 28.33
N THR A 121 10.88 17.59 29.37
CA THR A 121 10.97 18.11 30.74
C THR A 121 12.37 18.49 31.17
N ASP A 122 13.40 17.91 30.54
CA ASP A 122 14.80 18.21 30.80
C ASP A 122 15.60 18.19 29.49
N VAL A 123 16.57 19.10 29.35
CA VAL A 123 17.41 19.27 28.17
C VAL A 123 18.83 19.59 28.62
N THR A 124 19.79 18.74 28.26
CA THR A 124 21.21 18.97 28.55
C THR A 124 22.04 18.74 27.30
N VAL A 125 22.86 19.72 26.90
CA VAL A 125 23.80 19.61 25.79
C VAL A 125 25.23 19.58 26.33
N LYS A 126 26.05 18.65 25.84
CA LYS A 126 27.47 18.56 26.19
C LYS A 126 28.34 18.47 24.95
N ASN A 127 29.49 19.14 25.00
CA ASN A 127 30.60 18.86 24.09
C ASN A 127 31.33 17.61 24.61
N ARG A 128 31.42 16.58 23.78
CA ARG A 128 32.01 15.28 24.14
C ARG A 128 33.52 15.25 24.00
N ASP A 129 34.11 16.22 23.31
CA ASP A 129 35.57 16.31 23.13
C ASP A 129 36.25 16.85 24.40
N ASN A 130 35.53 17.64 25.21
CA ASN A 130 36.05 18.24 26.45
C ASN A 130 35.13 18.06 27.67
N GLU A 131 34.03 17.31 27.54
CA GLU A 131 33.02 17.06 28.58
C GLU A 131 32.37 18.32 29.18
N LYS A 132 32.42 19.45 28.46
CA LYS A 132 31.83 20.71 28.91
C LYS A 132 30.34 20.76 28.58
N THR A 133 29.50 21.06 29.58
CA THR A 133 28.09 21.38 29.37
C THR A 133 27.94 22.71 28.62
N ILE A 134 27.18 22.68 27.54
CA ILE A 134 26.78 23.87 26.77
C ILE A 134 25.47 24.38 27.36
N LYS A 135 25.43 25.67 27.67
CA LYS A 135 24.23 26.26 28.25
C LYS A 135 23.12 26.36 27.21
N VAL A 136 21.96 25.83 27.57
CA VAL A 136 20.71 25.99 26.83
C VAL A 136 20.09 27.32 27.23
N HIS A 137 19.90 28.20 26.25
CA HIS A 137 19.26 29.49 26.42
C HIS A 137 17.74 29.36 26.50
N ASN A 138 17.15 28.58 25.59
CA ASN A 138 15.71 28.39 25.48
C ASN A 138 15.37 27.09 24.73
N THR A 139 14.17 26.56 24.98
CA THR A 139 13.61 25.39 24.30
C THR A 139 12.19 25.72 23.84
N ILE A 140 11.91 25.54 22.55
CA ILE A 140 10.62 25.86 21.94
C ILE A 140 10.09 24.62 21.23
N LEU A 141 8.89 24.17 21.62
CA LEU A 141 8.16 23.10 20.92
C LEU A 141 7.13 23.72 19.98
N TYR A 142 7.27 23.47 18.68
CA TYR A 142 6.36 23.95 17.65
C TYR A 142 5.24 22.93 17.41
N ASN A 143 4.06 23.22 17.97
CA ASN A 143 2.84 22.44 17.76
C ASN A 143 2.13 22.85 16.45
N ASN A 144 2.88 22.83 15.34
CA ASN A 144 2.39 23.04 13.98
C ASN A 144 2.83 21.87 13.09
N GLU A 145 2.63 21.97 11.78
CA GLU A 145 2.95 20.90 10.82
C GLU A 145 4.41 20.43 10.85
N SER A 146 5.35 21.26 11.30
CA SER A 146 6.77 20.87 11.42
C SER A 146 7.04 19.86 12.53
N ASN A 147 6.30 19.95 13.64
CA ASN A 147 6.60 19.25 14.89
C ASN A 147 8.05 19.42 15.35
N PHE A 148 8.65 20.59 15.14
CA PHE A 148 10.01 20.85 15.57
C PHE A 148 10.11 21.12 17.08
N LEU A 149 11.18 20.60 17.67
CA LEU A 149 11.74 21.04 18.94
C LEU A 149 13.02 21.82 18.61
N GLU A 150 12.99 23.11 18.92
CA GLU A 150 14.13 24.02 18.80
C GLU A 150 14.82 24.18 20.15
N ILE A 151 16.12 23.97 20.18
CA ILE A 151 16.97 24.19 21.36
C ILE A 151 18.00 25.26 21.02
N GLN A 152 17.86 26.42 21.64
CA GLN A 152 18.75 27.57 21.44
C GLN A 152 19.89 27.51 22.46
N LEU A 153 21.12 27.73 22.02
CA LEU A 153 22.34 27.61 22.82
C LEU A 153 23.02 28.97 23.03
N GLU A 154 23.69 29.15 24.17
CA GLU A 154 24.51 30.35 24.41
C GLU A 154 25.80 30.34 23.58
N ASP A 155 26.46 29.17 23.53
CA ASP A 155 27.71 28.92 22.82
C ASP A 155 27.45 28.30 21.43
N VAL A 156 28.40 28.48 20.51
CA VAL A 156 28.36 27.91 19.15
C VAL A 156 28.77 26.45 19.20
N LEU A 157 28.03 25.59 18.51
CA LEU A 157 28.50 24.26 18.12
C LEU A 157 29.45 24.45 16.94
N GLU A 158 30.72 24.11 17.14
CA GLU A 158 31.78 24.21 16.14
C GLU A 158 31.74 23.02 15.16
N GLU A 159 31.94 23.33 13.88
CA GLU A 159 32.11 22.38 12.78
C GLU A 159 33.21 21.36 13.12
N GLY A 160 32.90 20.08 12.89
CA GLY A 160 33.76 18.96 13.24
C GLY A 160 33.66 18.52 14.70
N GLY A 161 33.02 19.30 15.59
CA GLY A 161 32.86 18.97 17.00
C GLY A 161 31.85 17.85 17.26
N ASN A 162 32.07 17.11 18.35
CA ASN A 162 31.20 16.02 18.79
C ASN A 162 30.38 16.44 20.01
N TYR A 163 29.07 16.21 19.94
CA TYR A 163 28.14 16.65 20.98
C TYR A 163 27.19 15.54 21.40
N SER A 164 26.59 15.69 22.58
CA SER A 164 25.46 14.89 23.05
C SER A 164 24.33 15.79 23.50
N LEU A 165 23.10 15.43 23.14
CA LEU A 165 21.87 16.04 23.63
C LEU A 165 21.11 14.98 24.44
N PHE A 166 20.97 15.23 25.74
CA PHE A 166 20.08 14.49 26.63
C PHE A 166 18.73 15.18 26.70
N THR A 167 17.66 14.39 26.63
CA THR A 167 16.28 14.82 26.85
C THR A 167 15.56 13.85 27.78
N ALA A 168 14.74 14.38 28.69
CA ALA A 168 13.74 13.59 29.42
C ALA A 168 12.34 14.01 28.95
N PHE A 169 11.42 13.05 28.86
CA PHE A 169 10.09 13.29 28.32
C PHE A 169 9.05 12.35 28.91
N LYS A 170 7.78 12.72 28.75
CA LYS A 170 6.61 11.93 29.14
C LYS A 170 5.61 11.93 28.00
N GLY A 171 5.04 10.76 27.71
CA GLY A 171 3.97 10.59 26.73
C GLY A 171 2.86 9.66 27.20
N GLU A 172 1.86 9.51 26.35
CA GLU A 172 0.66 8.71 26.59
C GLU A 172 0.65 7.49 25.65
N LEU A 173 0.19 6.35 26.16
CA LEU A 173 -0.07 5.14 25.39
C LEU A 173 -1.51 5.18 24.88
N LEU A 174 -1.72 5.96 23.82
CA LEU A 174 -3.03 6.10 23.18
C LEU A 174 -3.44 4.83 22.43
N ASP A 175 -4.70 4.71 22.06
CA ASP A 175 -5.22 3.65 21.18
C ASP A 175 -5.27 4.09 19.70
N ASP A 176 -4.42 5.08 19.32
CA ASP A 176 -4.38 5.72 18.01
C ASP A 176 -3.53 4.97 16.97
N LEU A 177 -2.98 3.80 17.34
CA LEU A 177 -2.17 2.90 16.50
C LEU A 177 -0.92 3.55 15.89
N ALA A 178 -0.35 4.58 16.56
CA ALA A 178 0.79 5.35 16.08
C ALA A 178 1.77 5.70 17.22
N GLY A 179 3.06 5.82 16.90
CA GLY A 179 4.10 6.08 17.90
C GLY A 179 4.25 4.91 18.87
N PHE A 180 4.16 5.17 20.18
CA PHE A 180 4.12 4.14 21.22
C PHE A 180 2.72 4.09 21.81
N TYR A 181 2.00 3.02 21.50
CA TYR A 181 0.55 2.95 21.68
C TYR A 181 0.13 1.68 22.44
N MET A 182 -1.11 1.67 22.91
CA MET A 182 -1.71 0.54 23.62
C MET A 182 -2.64 -0.26 22.67
N SER A 183 -2.55 -1.59 22.74
CA SER A 183 -3.50 -2.52 22.12
C SER A 183 -4.05 -3.46 23.19
N SER A 184 -5.26 -4.00 22.98
CA SER A 184 -5.86 -4.96 23.91
C SER A 184 -6.44 -6.19 23.22
N TYR A 185 -6.60 -7.27 24.00
CA TYR A 185 -7.30 -8.46 23.55
C TYR A 185 -8.00 -9.17 24.70
N LYS A 186 -8.99 -9.99 24.37
CA LYS A 186 -9.74 -10.80 25.33
C LYS A 186 -9.13 -12.20 25.39
N LYS A 187 -8.74 -12.65 26.59
CA LYS A 187 -8.25 -14.00 26.81
C LYS A 187 -9.39 -15.02 26.67
N GLU A 188 -9.15 -16.13 25.98
CA GLU A 188 -10.11 -17.24 25.95
C GLU A 188 -10.28 -17.89 27.34
N PRO A 189 -11.51 -18.23 27.77
CA PRO A 189 -11.73 -18.94 29.02
C PRO A 189 -11.06 -20.31 28.99
N SER A 190 -10.26 -20.62 30.01
CA SER A 190 -9.53 -21.90 30.08
C SER A 190 -10.41 -23.10 30.41
N THR A 191 -11.57 -22.89 31.06
CA THR A 191 -12.56 -23.91 31.42
C THR A 191 -13.97 -23.32 31.46
N LYS A 192 -15.03 -24.15 31.41
CA LYS A 192 -16.41 -23.70 31.69
C LYS A 192 -16.57 -23.19 33.14
N ASP A 193 -15.82 -23.75 34.09
CA ASP A 193 -15.83 -23.29 35.49
C ASP A 193 -15.23 -21.88 35.66
N ASP A 194 -14.35 -21.43 34.75
CA ASP A 194 -13.83 -20.05 34.75
C ASP A 194 -14.88 -19.02 34.31
N THR A 195 -15.97 -19.45 33.66
CA THR A 195 -17.07 -18.57 33.21
C THR A 195 -18.19 -18.39 34.24
N GLU A 196 -18.24 -19.25 35.26
CA GLU A 196 -19.28 -19.25 36.30
C GLU A 196 -18.65 -19.25 37.70
N ARG A 197 -18.49 -18.05 38.30
CA ARG A 197 -18.20 -17.96 39.75
C ARG A 197 -19.52 -17.87 40.51
N TRP A 198 -19.81 -18.89 41.31
CA TRP A 198 -21.00 -18.95 42.16
C TRP A 198 -20.86 -18.00 43.37
N PHE A 199 -21.68 -16.95 43.43
CA PHE A 199 -21.87 -16.11 44.61
C PHE A 199 -23.33 -16.14 45.05
N GLY A 200 -23.71 -17.16 45.83
CA GLY A 200 -25.11 -17.34 46.25
C GLY A 200 -26.01 -17.84 45.11
N ASN A 201 -27.30 -17.48 45.13
CA ASN A 201 -28.31 -17.97 44.18
C ASN A 201 -28.28 -17.26 42.81
N GLU A 202 -27.24 -16.47 42.51
CA GLU A 202 -27.08 -15.76 41.23
C GLU A 202 -25.80 -16.21 40.51
N THR A 203 -25.96 -16.55 39.23
CA THR A 203 -24.85 -16.81 38.31
C THR A 203 -24.36 -15.47 37.74
N ILE A 204 -23.15 -15.06 38.09
CA ILE A 204 -22.48 -13.91 37.47
C ILE A 204 -21.58 -14.44 36.35
N ILE A 205 -21.83 -14.01 35.11
CA ILE A 205 -20.94 -14.26 33.98
C ILE A 205 -19.68 -13.41 34.21
N VAL A 206 -18.54 -14.06 34.37
CA VAL A 206 -17.25 -13.36 34.55
C VAL A 206 -16.86 -12.75 33.20
N GLU A 207 -16.65 -11.42 33.15
CA GLU A 207 -16.12 -10.72 31.98
C GLU A 207 -14.80 -11.39 31.54
N LEU A 208 -14.63 -11.57 30.22
CA LEU A 208 -13.38 -12.04 29.64
C LEU A 208 -12.23 -11.17 30.13
N ASP A 209 -11.24 -11.80 30.76
CA ASP A 209 -10.00 -11.18 31.25
C ASP A 209 -9.34 -10.35 30.11
N GLU A 210 -9.48 -9.02 30.14
CA GLU A 210 -8.83 -8.13 29.19
C GLU A 210 -7.31 -8.13 29.43
N ARG A 211 -6.56 -8.13 28.33
CA ARG A 211 -5.10 -8.14 28.30
C ARG A 211 -4.61 -6.93 27.52
N PHE A 212 -3.62 -6.23 28.07
CA PHE A 212 -3.05 -5.02 27.48
C PHE A 212 -1.63 -5.25 26.98
N ILE A 213 -1.29 -4.57 25.88
CA ILE A 213 0.01 -4.63 25.21
C ILE A 213 0.45 -3.19 24.96
N ALA A 214 1.72 -2.89 25.22
CA ALA A 214 2.34 -1.67 24.68
C ALA A 214 3.14 -2.06 23.44
N THR A 215 2.96 -1.36 22.33
CA THR A 215 3.61 -1.66 21.05
C THR A 215 3.84 -0.39 20.23
N SER A 216 4.66 -0.47 19.19
CA SER A 216 5.08 0.70 18.42
C SER A 216 4.74 0.64 16.94
N GLN A 217 4.42 1.78 16.35
CA GLN A 217 4.32 2.00 14.90
C GLN A 217 4.88 3.39 14.55
N MET A 218 6.08 3.44 13.98
CA MET A 218 6.79 4.72 13.76
C MET A 218 6.69 5.24 12.33
N GLN A 219 6.36 4.39 11.35
CA GLN A 219 6.27 4.80 9.95
C GLN A 219 4.99 5.61 9.69
N PRO A 220 5.07 6.71 8.93
CA PRO A 220 6.29 7.27 8.34
C PRO A 220 7.06 8.21 9.29
N THR A 221 6.34 9.01 10.10
CA THR A 221 6.91 10.14 10.83
C THR A 221 6.47 10.18 12.30
N ASP A 222 6.32 9.02 12.94
CA ASP A 222 5.79 8.90 14.30
C ASP A 222 6.83 8.46 15.33
N ALA A 223 8.11 8.28 14.96
CA ALA A 223 9.17 8.13 15.97
C ALA A 223 9.24 9.38 16.88
N ARG A 224 8.94 10.55 16.32
CA ARG A 224 8.78 11.82 17.06
C ARG A 224 7.65 11.82 18.10
N LYS A 225 6.66 10.92 17.99
CA LYS A 225 5.64 10.69 19.04
C LYS A 225 6.19 9.87 20.21
N VAL A 226 7.38 9.29 20.12
CA VAL A 226 7.94 8.48 21.19
C VAL A 226 9.04 9.24 21.91
N PHE A 227 10.01 9.78 21.16
CA PHE A 227 11.13 10.50 21.72
C PHE A 227 11.59 11.61 20.77
N PRO A 228 12.19 12.71 21.29
CA PRO A 228 12.75 13.75 20.44
C PRO A 228 13.89 13.19 19.56
N CYS A 229 13.78 13.31 18.22
CA CYS A 229 14.75 12.71 17.31
C CYS A 229 14.85 13.40 15.94
N PHE A 230 15.94 13.11 15.21
CA PHE A 230 16.15 13.53 13.83
C PHE A 230 15.31 12.63 12.91
N ASP A 231 13.99 12.83 12.93
CA ASP A 231 13.00 11.91 12.35
C ASP A 231 12.83 12.06 10.82
N GLU A 232 13.93 11.86 10.09
CA GLU A 232 13.97 11.77 8.63
C GLU A 232 14.75 10.52 8.19
N PRO A 233 14.34 9.80 7.12
CA PRO A 233 14.93 8.52 6.76
C PRO A 233 16.44 8.58 6.43
N ALA A 234 16.93 9.70 5.90
CA ALA A 234 18.35 9.92 5.61
C ALA A 234 19.23 10.10 6.85
N MET A 235 18.65 10.50 7.99
CA MET A 235 19.38 10.78 9.22
C MET A 235 19.58 9.51 10.05
N LYS A 236 20.10 8.45 9.41
CA LYS A 236 20.31 7.14 10.05
C LYS A 236 21.31 7.19 11.20
N ALA A 237 21.01 6.47 12.28
CA ALA A 237 21.86 6.34 13.47
C ALA A 237 21.86 4.90 14.02
N LYS A 238 22.70 4.63 15.01
CA LYS A 238 22.62 3.41 15.82
C LYS A 238 21.74 3.66 17.03
N PHE A 239 21.02 2.65 17.49
CA PHE A 239 20.11 2.77 18.64
C PHE A 239 20.43 1.70 19.67
N GLN A 240 20.56 2.12 20.92
CA GLN A 240 20.58 1.25 22.08
C GLN A 240 19.31 1.50 22.88
N VAL A 241 18.47 0.49 22.98
CA VAL A 241 17.18 0.58 23.66
C VAL A 241 17.25 -0.15 24.99
N THR A 242 16.68 0.46 26.02
CA THR A 242 16.42 -0.15 27.33
C THR A 242 14.93 0.03 27.64
N ILE A 243 14.27 -1.06 27.99
CA ILE A 243 12.84 -1.04 28.37
C ILE A 243 12.72 -1.46 29.82
N ILE A 244 12.04 -0.62 30.61
CA ILE A 244 11.70 -0.89 32.01
C ILE A 244 10.23 -1.31 32.02
N HIS A 245 9.96 -2.58 32.31
CA HIS A 245 8.63 -3.18 32.18
C HIS A 245 8.25 -3.99 33.42
N ARG A 246 6.98 -4.37 33.54
CA ARG A 246 6.49 -5.15 34.68
C ARG A 246 7.06 -6.58 34.66
N PRO A 247 7.45 -7.15 35.82
CA PRO A 247 7.89 -8.54 35.89
C PRO A 247 6.84 -9.51 35.31
N GLY A 248 7.30 -10.55 34.62
CA GLY A 248 6.43 -11.55 33.99
C GLY A 248 5.90 -11.17 32.61
N THR A 249 6.34 -10.03 32.07
CA THR A 249 6.11 -9.62 30.68
C THR A 249 7.39 -9.79 29.85
N HIS A 250 7.27 -9.90 28.54
CA HIS A 250 8.38 -9.88 27.60
C HIS A 250 8.50 -8.50 26.97
N ALA A 251 9.66 -7.88 27.12
CA ALA A 251 10.06 -6.75 26.29
C ALA A 251 10.79 -7.25 25.04
N LEU A 252 10.36 -6.77 23.87
CA LEU A 252 11.04 -6.98 22.59
C LEU A 252 11.49 -5.63 22.03
N ALA A 253 12.59 -5.63 21.27
CA ALA A 253 13.03 -4.49 20.47
C ALA A 253 13.79 -4.98 19.22
N ASN A 254 14.29 -4.09 18.36
CA ASN A 254 15.07 -4.43 17.17
C ASN A 254 16.28 -5.35 17.46
N GLY A 255 17.02 -5.05 18.53
CA GLY A 255 18.20 -5.81 18.96
C GLY A 255 17.85 -7.04 19.79
N LYS A 256 18.78 -8.00 19.89
CA LYS A 256 18.64 -9.13 20.84
C LYS A 256 18.78 -8.64 22.28
N ALA A 257 17.98 -9.17 23.21
CA ALA A 257 18.13 -8.86 24.63
C ALA A 257 19.52 -9.31 25.16
N THR A 258 20.18 -8.45 25.92
CA THR A 258 21.49 -8.73 26.55
C THR A 258 21.36 -9.35 27.94
N GLY A 259 20.13 -9.37 28.47
CA GLY A 259 19.77 -9.82 29.81
C GLY A 259 18.73 -8.88 30.41
N SER A 260 18.13 -9.30 31.51
CA SER A 260 17.21 -8.48 32.30
C SER A 260 17.62 -8.51 33.79
N THR A 261 17.31 -7.44 34.50
CA THR A 261 17.54 -7.33 35.95
C THR A 261 16.31 -6.77 36.64
N LEU A 262 15.95 -7.36 37.78
CA LEU A 262 14.89 -6.83 38.63
C LEU A 262 15.41 -5.64 39.46
N VAL A 263 14.66 -4.55 39.47
CA VAL A 263 14.99 -3.30 40.17
C VAL A 263 13.76 -2.81 40.91
N ASP A 264 13.94 -2.34 42.14
CA ASP A 264 12.92 -1.62 42.89
C ASP A 264 12.99 -0.13 42.51
N ILE A 265 11.90 0.41 41.98
CA ILE A 265 11.75 1.82 41.63
C ILE A 265 10.51 2.32 42.37
N ASP A 266 10.71 3.26 43.29
CA ASP A 266 9.67 3.88 44.11
C ASP A 266 8.79 2.87 44.89
N GLY A 267 9.37 1.75 45.34
CA GLY A 267 8.67 0.69 46.08
C GLY A 267 7.91 -0.30 45.21
N GLU A 268 8.05 -0.20 43.88
CA GLU A 268 7.49 -1.17 42.93
C GLU A 268 8.60 -1.95 42.23
N LEU A 269 8.37 -3.24 41.99
CA LEU A 269 9.31 -4.09 41.29
C LEU A 269 9.17 -3.95 39.77
N TRP A 270 10.28 -3.70 39.10
CA TRP A 270 10.39 -3.57 37.65
C TRP A 270 11.46 -4.52 37.10
N GLU A 271 11.30 -4.92 35.85
CA GLU A 271 12.30 -5.64 35.08
C GLU A 271 12.92 -4.69 34.05
N VAL A 272 14.24 -4.54 34.09
CA VAL A 272 15.00 -3.68 33.17
C VAL A 272 15.67 -4.56 32.13
N THR A 273 15.20 -4.49 30.90
CA THR A 273 15.73 -5.26 29.77
C THR A 273 16.50 -4.36 28.83
N ARG A 274 17.79 -4.64 28.63
CA ARG A 274 18.66 -3.89 27.72
C ARG A 274 18.91 -4.67 26.44
N PHE A 275 18.80 -4.00 25.30
CA PHE A 275 18.98 -4.63 23.98
C PHE A 275 20.35 -4.32 23.38
N GLN A 276 20.82 -5.24 22.53
CA GLN A 276 22.01 -5.02 21.71
C GLN A 276 21.81 -3.80 20.82
N MET A 277 22.88 -3.02 20.66
CA MET A 277 22.87 -1.85 19.79
C MET A 277 22.60 -2.27 18.34
N THR A 278 21.72 -1.52 17.66
CA THR A 278 21.37 -1.79 16.27
C THR A 278 22.52 -1.50 15.31
N LYS A 279 22.37 -1.99 14.07
CA LYS A 279 23.12 -1.43 12.94
C LYS A 279 22.60 -0.02 12.63
N LYS A 280 23.34 0.74 11.83
CA LYS A 280 22.93 2.09 11.41
C LYS A 280 21.64 1.99 10.58
N MET A 281 20.56 2.62 11.05
CA MET A 281 19.20 2.51 10.51
C MET A 281 18.41 3.81 10.71
N SER A 282 17.28 3.94 10.03
CA SER A 282 16.39 5.10 10.13
C SER A 282 15.48 5.02 11.37
N THR A 283 15.02 6.16 11.87
CA THR A 283 14.15 6.26 13.06
C THR A 283 12.82 5.52 12.90
N TYR A 284 12.22 5.56 11.70
CA TYR A 284 10.93 4.93 11.40
C TYR A 284 10.93 3.39 11.53
N LEU A 285 12.11 2.76 11.61
CA LEU A 285 12.28 1.32 11.75
C LEU A 285 12.47 0.87 13.20
N LEU A 286 12.50 1.80 14.16
CA LEU A 286 12.55 1.44 15.57
C LEU A 286 11.25 0.76 15.98
N ALA A 287 11.37 -0.37 16.67
CA ALA A 287 10.23 -1.04 17.24
C ALA A 287 10.52 -1.62 18.61
N PHE A 288 9.48 -1.65 19.43
CA PHE A 288 9.49 -2.30 20.72
C PHE A 288 8.09 -2.67 21.17
N THR A 289 7.99 -3.77 21.92
CA THR A 289 6.73 -4.26 22.49
C THR A 289 6.93 -4.71 23.93
N VAL A 290 5.87 -4.60 24.74
CA VAL A 290 5.77 -5.17 26.09
C VAL A 290 4.45 -5.94 26.18
N SER A 291 4.53 -7.26 26.30
CA SER A 291 3.36 -8.15 26.30
C SER A 291 3.59 -9.43 27.11
N ASP A 292 2.54 -10.22 27.33
CA ASP A 292 2.62 -11.58 27.89
C ASP A 292 2.70 -12.68 26.81
N PHE A 293 2.98 -12.28 25.55
CA PHE A 293 2.99 -13.17 24.40
C PHE A 293 3.97 -14.32 24.53
N LYS A 294 3.65 -15.41 23.83
CA LYS A 294 4.51 -16.58 23.67
C LYS A 294 5.03 -16.64 22.25
N PHE A 295 6.01 -17.51 22.01
CA PHE A 295 6.59 -17.65 20.69
C PHE A 295 6.80 -19.11 20.31
N ILE A 296 6.88 -19.33 19.01
CA ILE A 296 7.48 -20.52 18.40
C ILE A 296 8.79 -20.12 17.71
N GLN A 297 9.78 -21.00 17.74
CA GLN A 297 11.07 -20.78 17.08
C GLN A 297 11.06 -21.39 15.68
N SER A 298 11.60 -20.67 14.71
CA SER A 298 11.78 -21.14 13.34
C SER A 298 13.20 -21.70 13.14
N ASN A 299 13.36 -22.59 12.15
CA ASN A 299 14.67 -23.15 11.81
C ASN A 299 15.43 -22.18 10.88
N HIS A 300 16.64 -21.80 11.28
CA HIS A 300 17.60 -21.07 10.44
C HIS A 300 19.03 -21.30 10.99
N GLU A 301 20.02 -21.45 10.11
CA GLU A 301 21.38 -21.84 10.53
C GLU A 301 22.09 -20.75 11.35
N ARG A 302 21.81 -19.48 11.06
CA ARG A 302 22.58 -18.33 11.57
C ARG A 302 21.78 -17.33 12.38
N VAL A 303 20.46 -17.29 12.20
CA VAL A 303 19.60 -16.20 12.69
C VAL A 303 18.60 -16.82 13.67
N GLU A 304 18.48 -16.26 14.86
CA GLU A 304 17.43 -16.67 15.79
C GLU A 304 16.10 -16.05 15.33
N ILE A 305 15.19 -16.89 14.84
CA ILE A 305 13.90 -16.44 14.34
C ILE A 305 12.80 -16.90 15.29
N LYS A 306 11.99 -15.97 15.79
CA LYS A 306 10.86 -16.25 16.68
C LYS A 306 9.59 -15.57 16.18
N THR A 307 8.50 -16.32 16.19
CA THR A 307 7.17 -15.81 15.84
C THR A 307 6.33 -15.73 17.10
N TYR A 308 6.05 -14.50 17.54
CA TYR A 308 5.31 -14.14 18.74
C TYR A 308 3.83 -13.94 18.44
N ALA A 309 2.97 -14.43 19.32
CA ALA A 309 1.54 -14.18 19.29
C ALA A 309 0.95 -14.35 20.69
N ARG A 310 -0.35 -14.08 20.80
CA ARG A 310 -1.11 -14.36 22.03
C ARG A 310 -0.92 -15.82 22.48
N PRO A 311 -0.84 -16.09 23.79
CA PRO A 311 -0.56 -17.43 24.31
C PRO A 311 -1.45 -18.55 23.73
N GLU A 312 -2.74 -18.26 23.55
CA GLU A 312 -3.76 -19.15 22.99
C GLU A 312 -3.50 -19.47 21.51
N ALA A 313 -3.10 -18.49 20.70
CA ALA A 313 -2.78 -18.70 19.29
C ALA A 313 -1.52 -19.57 19.11
N ILE A 314 -0.52 -19.39 19.97
CA ILE A 314 0.67 -20.25 19.98
C ILE A 314 0.31 -21.66 20.43
N LYS A 315 -0.47 -21.81 21.50
CA LYS A 315 -0.94 -23.11 22.00
C LYS A 315 -1.77 -23.86 20.94
N ALA A 316 -2.58 -23.14 20.18
CA ALA A 316 -3.39 -23.66 19.10
C ALA A 316 -2.61 -23.82 17.77
N ARG A 317 -1.30 -23.54 17.77
CA ARG A 317 -0.37 -23.75 16.64
C ARG A 317 -0.63 -22.85 15.43
N HIS A 318 -1.29 -21.71 15.61
CA HIS A 318 -1.66 -20.80 14.50
C HIS A 318 -0.45 -20.09 13.87
N ALA A 319 0.67 -20.00 14.59
CA ALA A 319 1.90 -19.36 14.10
C ALA A 319 2.84 -20.32 13.34
N GLU A 320 2.50 -21.61 13.21
CA GLU A 320 3.41 -22.61 12.66
C GLU A 320 3.70 -22.42 11.17
N TYR A 321 2.69 -22.09 10.37
CA TYR A 321 2.90 -21.85 8.94
C TYR A 321 3.85 -20.66 8.72
N ALA A 322 3.61 -19.55 9.40
CA ALA A 322 4.50 -18.38 9.35
C ALA A 322 5.93 -18.74 9.79
N ALA A 323 6.08 -19.45 10.91
CA ALA A 323 7.40 -19.87 11.39
C ALA A 323 8.14 -20.77 10.38
N ASP A 324 7.44 -21.71 9.75
CA ASP A 324 8.03 -22.62 8.75
C ASP A 324 8.55 -21.89 7.51
N ILE A 325 7.76 -20.98 6.94
CA ILE A 325 8.14 -20.31 5.69
C ILE A 325 9.16 -19.19 5.90
N THR A 326 9.18 -18.54 7.08
CA THR A 326 10.05 -17.38 7.34
C THR A 326 11.53 -17.73 7.18
N GLY A 327 11.99 -18.83 7.79
CA GLY A 327 13.37 -19.26 7.66
C GLY A 327 13.76 -19.63 6.22
N LYS A 328 12.83 -20.21 5.48
CA LYS A 328 13.04 -20.62 4.07
C LYS A 328 13.12 -19.41 3.14
N ILE A 329 12.21 -18.45 3.28
CA ILE A 329 12.22 -17.21 2.50
C ILE A 329 13.49 -16.40 2.82
N LEU A 330 13.87 -16.28 4.09
CA LEU A 330 15.10 -15.59 4.47
C LEU A 330 16.32 -16.23 3.82
N THR A 331 16.44 -17.57 3.89
CA THR A 331 17.52 -18.33 3.24
C THR A 331 17.53 -18.10 1.72
N PHE A 332 16.36 -18.06 1.09
CA PHE A 332 16.23 -17.80 -0.35
C PHE A 332 16.72 -16.40 -0.72
N TYR A 333 16.35 -15.36 0.03
CA TYR A 333 16.84 -14.00 -0.22
C TYR A 333 18.35 -13.86 0.01
N GLU A 334 18.92 -14.55 1.01
CA GLU A 334 20.36 -14.57 1.27
C GLU A 334 21.19 -15.26 0.18
N SER A 335 20.55 -16.13 -0.62
CA SER A 335 21.20 -16.95 -1.63
C SER A 335 22.00 -16.13 -2.64
N LYS A 336 23.03 -16.75 -3.25
CA LYS A 336 23.86 -16.10 -4.29
C LYS A 336 23.06 -15.75 -5.53
N GLU A 337 21.97 -16.46 -5.75
CA GLU A 337 21.05 -16.30 -6.86
C GLU A 337 20.27 -15.00 -6.72
N VAL A 338 19.79 -14.67 -5.51
CA VAL A 338 18.92 -13.51 -5.23
C VAL A 338 19.73 -12.27 -4.82
N PHE A 339 20.15 -12.13 -3.55
CA PHE A 339 20.90 -10.94 -3.09
C PHE A 339 22.38 -11.19 -2.83
N GLY A 340 22.82 -12.45 -2.72
CA GLY A 340 24.20 -12.82 -2.41
C GLY A 340 24.72 -12.17 -1.12
N MET A 341 23.82 -11.82 -0.21
CA MET A 341 24.09 -11.03 0.97
C MET A 341 23.28 -11.57 2.15
N ASN A 342 23.99 -11.95 3.20
CA ASN A 342 23.39 -12.40 4.45
C ASN A 342 22.60 -11.29 5.14
N TYR A 343 21.48 -11.65 5.76
CA TYR A 343 20.75 -10.78 6.68
C TYR A 343 21.65 -10.32 7.83
N PRO A 344 21.81 -9.01 8.08
CA PRO A 344 22.92 -8.50 8.88
C PRO A 344 22.75 -8.61 10.39
N LEU A 345 21.55 -8.95 10.89
CA LEU A 345 21.30 -9.12 12.32
C LEU A 345 21.38 -10.61 12.71
N ASN A 346 21.54 -10.87 14.00
CA ASN A 346 21.61 -12.23 14.57
C ASN A 346 20.24 -12.77 15.01
N LYS A 347 19.19 -11.94 14.94
CA LYS A 347 17.81 -12.31 15.24
C LYS A 347 16.81 -11.60 14.34
N LEU A 348 15.65 -12.21 14.20
CA LEU A 348 14.51 -11.69 13.46
C LEU A 348 13.24 -12.17 14.15
N ASP A 349 12.61 -11.27 14.90
CA ASP A 349 11.34 -11.57 15.52
C ASP A 349 10.19 -11.12 14.61
N GLN A 350 9.09 -11.85 14.66
CA GLN A 350 7.82 -11.51 14.06
C GLN A 350 6.76 -11.49 15.15
N ILE A 351 5.81 -10.55 15.13
CA ILE A 351 4.76 -10.48 16.14
C ILE A 351 3.38 -10.19 15.53
N ALA A 352 2.39 -11.03 15.87
CA ALA A 352 1.00 -10.85 15.51
C ALA A 352 0.28 -9.96 16.54
N LEU A 353 -0.02 -8.72 16.18
CA LEU A 353 -0.69 -7.74 17.02
C LEU A 353 -2.22 -7.78 16.82
N PRO A 354 -3.01 -7.73 17.92
CA PRO A 354 -4.48 -7.68 17.84
C PRO A 354 -5.01 -6.42 17.17
N ASP A 355 -4.44 -5.25 17.51
CA ASP A 355 -4.77 -3.96 16.90
C ASP A 355 -3.54 -3.39 16.19
N PHE A 356 -3.64 -3.27 14.87
CA PHE A 356 -2.57 -2.76 14.03
C PHE A 356 -3.14 -2.07 12.78
N SER A 357 -2.82 -0.79 12.59
CA SER A 357 -3.40 0.06 11.55
C SER A 357 -2.93 -0.33 10.14
N ALA A 358 -1.67 -0.70 9.99
CA ALA A 358 -1.11 -1.23 8.75
C ALA A 358 -1.40 -2.73 8.58
N GLY A 359 -1.02 -3.32 7.44
CA GLY A 359 -1.08 -4.79 7.26
C GLY A 359 0.04 -5.49 8.03
N ALA A 360 1.27 -5.01 7.80
CA ALA A 360 2.49 -5.33 8.52
C ALA A 360 3.43 -4.11 8.48
N MET A 361 4.58 -4.19 9.16
CA MET A 361 5.62 -3.15 9.17
C MET A 361 6.98 -3.79 9.40
N GLU A 362 7.97 -3.38 8.60
CA GLU A 362 9.22 -4.10 8.36
C GLU A 362 10.30 -3.90 9.44
N ASN A 363 9.92 -3.40 10.63
CA ASN A 363 10.86 -2.87 11.62
C ASN A 363 12.05 -3.82 11.83
N TRP A 364 13.27 -3.29 11.70
CA TRP A 364 14.44 -4.12 11.46
C TRP A 364 14.74 -5.06 12.65
N GLY A 365 14.51 -6.36 12.46
CA GLY A 365 14.66 -7.39 13.50
C GLY A 365 13.45 -7.60 14.42
N LEU A 366 12.35 -6.85 14.27
CA LEU A 366 11.08 -7.05 14.98
C LEU A 366 9.89 -6.66 14.09
N VAL A 367 9.56 -7.51 13.13
CA VAL A 367 8.49 -7.24 12.17
C VAL A 367 7.12 -7.41 12.84
N THR A 368 6.24 -6.42 12.68
CA THR A 368 4.89 -6.42 13.30
C THR A 368 3.82 -6.69 12.25
N TYR A 369 2.82 -7.49 12.57
CA TYR A 369 1.76 -7.91 11.66
C TYR A 369 0.38 -7.77 12.32
N ARG A 370 -0.68 -7.54 11.54
CA ARG A 370 -2.04 -7.92 11.97
C ARG A 370 -2.09 -9.43 12.17
N GLU A 371 -2.94 -9.90 13.09
CA GLU A 371 -3.19 -11.34 13.24
C GLU A 371 -3.59 -12.03 11.93
N THR A 372 -4.42 -11.38 11.09
CA THR A 372 -4.84 -11.90 9.77
C THR A 372 -3.71 -12.03 8.75
N SER A 373 -2.53 -11.47 9.03
CA SER A 373 -1.37 -11.48 8.12
C SER A 373 -0.21 -12.35 8.64
N LEU A 374 -0.38 -13.01 9.79
CA LEU A 374 0.64 -13.90 10.37
C LEU A 374 0.09 -15.24 10.91
N LEU A 375 -1.17 -15.28 11.35
CA LEU A 375 -1.77 -16.46 11.97
C LEU A 375 -2.65 -17.23 11.00
N TYR A 376 -2.39 -18.53 10.89
CA TYR A 376 -3.10 -19.47 10.01
C TYR A 376 -3.70 -20.62 10.82
N GLU A 377 -5.00 -20.89 10.63
CA GLU A 377 -5.66 -22.05 11.24
C GLU A 377 -6.22 -22.98 10.18
N GLU A 378 -5.77 -24.24 10.20
CA GLU A 378 -6.22 -25.28 9.28
C GLU A 378 -7.72 -25.59 9.50
N GLY A 379 -8.49 -25.68 8.41
CA GLY A 379 -9.93 -25.89 8.50
C GLY A 379 -10.75 -24.64 8.85
N VAL A 380 -10.11 -23.47 9.04
CA VAL A 380 -10.81 -22.18 9.25
C VAL A 380 -10.33 -21.11 8.27
N SER A 381 -9.02 -20.91 8.16
CA SER A 381 -8.41 -20.01 7.18
C SER A 381 -8.53 -20.58 5.76
N SER A 382 -8.81 -19.73 4.78
CA SER A 382 -8.93 -20.11 3.36
C SER A 382 -7.57 -20.14 2.68
N THR A 383 -7.53 -20.63 1.45
CA THR A 383 -6.35 -20.57 0.58
C THR A 383 -5.89 -19.13 0.34
N SER A 384 -6.82 -18.19 0.22
CA SER A 384 -6.51 -16.77 0.09
C SER A 384 -5.90 -16.17 1.36
N ASP A 385 -6.35 -16.62 2.55
CA ASP A 385 -5.74 -16.22 3.82
C ASP A 385 -4.29 -16.73 3.89
N LYS A 386 -4.05 -17.98 3.46
CA LYS A 386 -2.72 -18.58 3.42
C LYS A 386 -1.78 -17.87 2.45
N GLU A 387 -2.26 -17.55 1.24
CA GLU A 387 -1.51 -16.75 0.26
C GLU A 387 -1.16 -15.37 0.79
N ARG A 388 -2.12 -14.69 1.42
CA ARG A 388 -1.89 -13.37 2.03
C ARG A 388 -0.79 -13.44 3.09
N ILE A 389 -0.83 -14.43 3.98
CA ILE A 389 0.20 -14.61 5.02
C ILE A 389 1.57 -14.82 4.37
N ALA A 390 1.68 -15.71 3.38
CA ALA A 390 2.93 -15.98 2.69
C ALA A 390 3.49 -14.74 1.98
N THR A 391 2.63 -14.01 1.26
CA THR A 391 3.01 -12.82 0.49
C THR A 391 3.43 -11.67 1.39
N VAL A 392 2.69 -11.40 2.48
CA VAL A 392 3.04 -10.35 3.44
C VAL A 392 4.36 -10.68 4.15
N ILE A 393 4.55 -11.93 4.62
CA ILE A 393 5.85 -12.32 5.19
C ILE A 393 6.98 -12.13 4.16
N ALA A 394 6.79 -12.56 2.91
CA ALA A 394 7.79 -12.38 1.87
C ALA A 394 8.10 -10.91 1.56
N HIS A 395 7.10 -10.02 1.62
CA HIS A 395 7.22 -8.56 1.47
C HIS A 395 8.04 -7.96 2.62
N GLU A 396 7.67 -8.24 3.87
CA GLU A 396 8.39 -7.73 5.04
C GLU A 396 9.84 -8.25 5.12
N LEU A 397 10.09 -9.48 4.68
CA LEU A 397 11.44 -10.02 4.60
C LEU A 397 12.27 -9.39 3.48
N ALA A 398 11.65 -8.98 2.37
CA ALA A 398 12.35 -8.27 1.28
C ALA A 398 12.81 -6.88 1.75
N HIS A 399 11.99 -6.22 2.57
CA HIS A 399 12.33 -4.93 3.17
C HIS A 399 13.59 -4.94 4.04
N GLN A 400 13.98 -6.11 4.56
CA GLN A 400 15.23 -6.24 5.33
C GLN A 400 16.47 -5.87 4.50
N TRP A 401 16.36 -5.87 3.16
CA TRP A 401 17.32 -5.30 2.22
C TRP A 401 16.83 -3.99 1.59
N PHE A 402 15.61 -3.97 1.02
CA PHE A 402 15.00 -2.81 0.35
C PHE A 402 14.11 -2.01 1.29
N GLY A 403 14.71 -1.09 2.02
CA GLY A 403 14.06 -0.23 3.00
C GLY A 403 14.86 -0.15 4.28
N ASN A 404 15.35 -1.28 4.80
CA ASN A 404 16.12 -1.31 6.04
C ASN A 404 17.61 -1.09 5.79
N LEU A 405 18.22 -2.01 5.04
CA LEU A 405 19.64 -1.96 4.73
C LEU A 405 19.96 -0.77 3.83
N VAL A 406 19.25 -0.65 2.71
CA VAL A 406 19.30 0.50 1.79
C VAL A 406 17.93 1.16 1.81
N THR A 407 17.88 2.44 2.16
CA THR A 407 16.62 3.19 2.37
C THR A 407 16.56 4.33 1.38
N MET A 408 15.38 4.68 0.85
CA MET A 408 15.24 5.94 0.13
C MET A 408 15.76 7.14 0.95
N LYS A 409 16.31 8.15 0.27
CA LYS A 409 16.80 9.37 0.91
C LYS A 409 15.65 10.21 1.49
N TRP A 410 14.55 10.29 0.76
CA TRP A 410 13.34 10.97 1.16
C TRP A 410 12.10 10.26 0.60
N TRP A 411 10.94 10.55 1.17
CA TRP A 411 9.69 9.84 0.89
C TRP A 411 9.20 9.97 -0.55
N ASN A 412 9.64 10.99 -1.30
CA ASN A 412 9.32 11.16 -2.74
C ASN A 412 9.79 9.96 -3.60
N ASP A 413 10.74 9.16 -3.12
CA ASP A 413 11.22 7.93 -3.75
C ASP A 413 10.81 6.67 -2.93
N LEU A 414 9.72 6.71 -2.16
CA LEU A 414 9.24 5.60 -1.32
C LEU A 414 9.06 4.28 -2.10
N TRP A 415 8.74 4.35 -3.40
CA TRP A 415 8.62 3.18 -4.26
C TRP A 415 9.91 2.35 -4.38
N LEU A 416 11.09 2.92 -4.09
CA LEU A 416 12.35 2.17 -4.00
C LEU A 416 12.35 1.14 -2.86
N ASN A 417 11.52 1.35 -1.85
CA ASN A 417 11.28 0.37 -0.80
C ASN A 417 10.09 -0.51 -1.17
N GLU A 418 8.91 0.10 -1.32
CA GLU A 418 7.63 -0.62 -1.39
C GLU A 418 7.44 -1.36 -2.71
N GLY A 419 7.73 -0.72 -3.85
CA GLY A 419 7.63 -1.36 -5.16
C GLY A 419 8.58 -2.55 -5.29
N PHE A 420 9.78 -2.45 -4.70
CA PHE A 420 10.74 -3.56 -4.63
C PHE A 420 10.25 -4.70 -3.75
N ALA A 421 9.83 -4.41 -2.52
CA ALA A 421 9.34 -5.43 -1.60
C ALA A 421 8.12 -6.17 -2.20
N THR A 422 7.20 -5.44 -2.83
CA THR A 422 6.04 -6.01 -3.52
C THR A 422 6.48 -6.94 -4.66
N TYR A 423 7.36 -6.50 -5.56
CA TYR A 423 7.81 -7.36 -6.67
C TYR A 423 8.58 -8.60 -6.19
N ILE A 424 9.51 -8.42 -5.25
CA ILE A 424 10.34 -9.51 -4.73
C ILE A 424 9.52 -10.53 -3.94
N SER A 425 8.44 -10.10 -3.27
CA SER A 425 7.56 -11.01 -2.51
C SER A 425 7.06 -12.18 -3.36
N TYR A 426 6.69 -11.92 -4.63
CA TYR A 426 6.27 -12.96 -5.58
C TYR A 426 7.37 -13.99 -5.85
N MET A 427 8.65 -13.60 -5.88
CA MET A 427 9.76 -14.54 -6.01
C MET A 427 9.94 -15.38 -4.74
N GLY A 428 9.81 -14.74 -3.57
CA GLY A 428 9.92 -15.41 -2.27
C GLY A 428 8.84 -16.48 -2.09
N VAL A 429 7.58 -16.14 -2.38
CA VAL A 429 6.45 -17.08 -2.29
C VAL A 429 6.55 -18.19 -3.32
N ASP A 430 6.89 -17.87 -4.57
CA ASP A 430 7.06 -18.88 -5.64
C ASP A 430 8.12 -19.92 -5.29
N HIS A 431 9.17 -19.53 -4.57
CA HIS A 431 10.20 -20.45 -4.11
C HIS A 431 9.68 -21.44 -3.06
N ILE A 432 8.84 -20.98 -2.12
CA ILE A 432 8.36 -21.81 -1.00
C ILE A 432 7.07 -22.57 -1.32
N GLU A 433 6.25 -22.06 -2.24
CA GLU A 433 4.99 -22.66 -2.69
C GLU A 433 4.94 -22.71 -4.24
N PRO A 434 5.84 -23.48 -4.89
CA PRO A 434 6.02 -23.47 -6.35
C PRO A 434 4.81 -24.01 -7.14
N LYS A 435 3.82 -24.58 -6.45
CA LYS A 435 2.57 -25.06 -7.06
C LYS A 435 1.50 -23.97 -7.20
N TRP A 436 1.73 -22.77 -6.63
CA TRP A 436 0.73 -21.72 -6.61
C TRP A 436 0.69 -20.87 -7.89
N ASN A 437 1.75 -20.91 -8.72
CA ASN A 437 1.93 -20.00 -9.85
C ASN A 437 1.72 -18.52 -9.46
N ILE A 438 2.17 -18.15 -8.25
CA ILE A 438 1.90 -16.84 -7.65
C ILE A 438 2.43 -15.67 -8.50
N LYS A 439 3.51 -15.90 -9.27
CA LYS A 439 4.08 -14.92 -10.22
C LYS A 439 3.12 -14.49 -11.31
N ASP A 440 2.14 -15.30 -11.66
CA ASP A 440 1.12 -14.94 -12.65
C ASP A 440 0.06 -14.02 -12.03
N LEU A 441 -0.19 -14.17 -10.71
CA LEU A 441 -1.20 -13.40 -9.99
C LEU A 441 -0.85 -11.92 -9.84
N ILE A 442 0.41 -11.52 -10.01
CA ILE A 442 0.81 -10.09 -10.07
C ILE A 442 0.03 -9.31 -11.13
N VAL A 443 -0.36 -9.97 -12.23
CA VAL A 443 -1.13 -9.32 -13.30
C VAL A 443 -2.50 -8.89 -12.79
N LEU A 444 -3.15 -9.75 -12.02
CA LEU A 444 -4.44 -9.44 -11.40
C LEU A 444 -4.23 -8.49 -10.22
N ASN A 445 -3.42 -8.89 -9.24
CA ASN A 445 -3.34 -8.24 -7.93
C ASN A 445 -2.75 -6.83 -8.00
N ASP A 446 -1.74 -6.61 -8.85
CA ASP A 446 -1.05 -5.33 -8.95
C ASP A 446 -1.37 -4.61 -10.25
N ILE A 447 -1.11 -5.21 -11.41
CA ILE A 447 -1.14 -4.50 -12.70
C ILE A 447 -2.55 -4.01 -13.04
N GLN A 448 -3.55 -4.91 -13.06
CA GLN A 448 -4.93 -4.53 -13.36
C GLN A 448 -5.50 -3.58 -12.29
N THR A 449 -5.13 -3.76 -11.03
CA THR A 449 -5.54 -2.88 -9.92
C THR A 449 -5.05 -1.46 -10.14
N VAL A 450 -3.74 -1.27 -10.35
CA VAL A 450 -3.16 0.07 -10.45
C VAL A 450 -3.55 0.79 -11.74
N PHE A 451 -3.82 0.05 -12.83
CA PHE A 451 -4.32 0.64 -14.06
C PHE A 451 -5.62 1.44 -13.88
N GLN A 452 -6.44 1.12 -12.87
CA GLN A 452 -7.67 1.86 -12.59
C GLN A 452 -7.38 3.29 -12.12
N VAL A 453 -6.47 3.45 -11.15
CA VAL A 453 -6.13 4.77 -10.60
C VAL A 453 -5.16 5.54 -11.49
N ASP A 454 -4.25 4.84 -12.19
CA ASP A 454 -3.25 5.48 -13.08
C ASP A 454 -3.82 5.85 -14.47
N SER A 455 -5.13 5.65 -14.68
CA SER A 455 -5.85 6.12 -15.88
C SER A 455 -6.72 7.37 -15.61
N LEU A 456 -6.55 7.99 -14.44
CA LEU A 456 -7.20 9.23 -14.03
C LEU A 456 -6.24 10.42 -14.17
N ALA A 457 -6.77 11.62 -14.44
CA ALA A 457 -5.95 12.82 -14.53
C ALA A 457 -5.34 13.22 -13.17
N SER A 458 -5.96 12.79 -12.08
CA SER A 458 -5.53 12.96 -10.69
C SER A 458 -4.51 11.93 -10.19
N SER A 459 -3.89 11.14 -11.08
CA SER A 459 -2.78 10.24 -10.71
C SER A 459 -1.51 11.04 -10.36
N HIS A 460 -0.42 10.36 -9.99
CA HIS A 460 0.89 10.98 -9.76
C HIS A 460 2.05 10.09 -10.27
N PRO A 461 3.24 10.66 -10.54
CA PRO A 461 4.43 9.88 -10.88
C PRO A 461 4.90 9.01 -9.69
N LEU A 462 5.71 7.98 -9.98
CA LEU A 462 6.36 7.18 -8.92
C LEU A 462 7.36 8.02 -8.11
N SER A 463 8.11 8.88 -8.80
CA SER A 463 9.06 9.82 -8.21
C SER A 463 8.59 11.25 -8.48
N SER A 464 8.37 12.01 -7.40
CA SER A 464 8.13 13.47 -7.44
C SER A 464 9.36 14.26 -6.98
N ASN A 465 9.33 15.60 -7.04
CA ASN A 465 10.41 16.39 -6.46
C ASN A 465 10.32 16.35 -4.92
N GLU A 466 11.46 16.47 -4.23
CA GLU A 466 11.45 16.52 -2.75
C GLU A 466 10.58 17.67 -2.23
N ASP A 467 10.54 18.82 -2.92
CA ASP A 467 9.76 20.00 -2.54
C ASP A 467 8.24 19.80 -2.66
N ASP A 468 7.79 18.81 -3.43
CA ASP A 468 6.37 18.47 -3.59
C ASP A 468 5.86 17.57 -2.44
N VAL A 469 6.75 17.09 -1.57
CA VAL A 469 6.44 16.15 -0.46
C VAL A 469 7.07 16.69 0.82
N GLN A 470 6.29 17.43 1.61
CA GLN A 470 6.80 18.16 2.79
C GLN A 470 6.06 17.79 4.07
N THR A 471 4.73 17.73 4.04
CA THR A 471 3.91 17.48 5.23
C THR A 471 3.77 15.98 5.54
N PRO A 472 3.45 15.58 6.78
CA PRO A 472 3.10 14.20 7.09
C PRO A 472 1.91 13.66 6.26
N SER A 473 0.99 14.53 5.86
CA SER A 473 -0.13 14.17 4.99
C SER A 473 0.36 13.83 3.58
N ASP A 474 1.22 14.67 2.99
CA ASP A 474 1.83 14.42 1.66
C ASP A 474 2.55 13.06 1.65
N ILE A 475 3.31 12.79 2.72
CA ILE A 475 4.05 11.53 2.88
C ILE A 475 3.07 10.35 2.98
N THR A 476 2.01 10.49 3.78
CA THR A 476 1.00 9.43 3.98
C THR A 476 0.26 9.10 2.68
N GLU A 477 0.03 10.10 1.82
CA GLU A 477 -0.62 9.91 0.53
C GLU A 477 0.21 9.10 -0.47
N LEU A 478 1.52 8.99 -0.28
CA LEU A 478 2.38 8.15 -1.12
C LEU A 478 2.25 6.66 -0.79
N PHE A 479 1.59 6.28 0.32
CA PHE A 479 1.32 4.88 0.67
C PHE A 479 0.08 4.36 -0.08
N ASP A 480 0.15 4.36 -1.41
CA ASP A 480 -0.96 4.05 -2.30
C ASP A 480 -0.61 3.03 -3.40
N SER A 481 -1.58 2.74 -4.28
CA SER A 481 -1.40 1.73 -5.33
C SER A 481 -0.32 2.11 -6.36
N ILE A 482 0.01 3.40 -6.53
CA ILE A 482 1.06 3.83 -7.44
C ILE A 482 2.41 3.37 -6.89
N THR A 483 2.72 3.72 -5.65
CA THR A 483 3.99 3.36 -5.00
C THR A 483 4.23 1.86 -4.94
N TYR A 484 3.22 1.07 -4.57
CA TYR A 484 3.34 -0.38 -4.42
C TYR A 484 3.21 -1.10 -5.77
N SER A 485 2.02 -1.03 -6.38
CA SER A 485 1.65 -1.87 -7.52
C SER A 485 2.24 -1.37 -8.85
N LYS A 486 2.26 -0.06 -9.13
CA LYS A 486 2.97 0.46 -10.33
C LYS A 486 4.48 0.31 -10.17
N GLY A 487 5.01 0.56 -8.98
CA GLY A 487 6.42 0.29 -8.65
C GLY A 487 6.81 -1.15 -8.98
N ALA A 488 6.05 -2.13 -8.48
CA ALA A 488 6.28 -3.54 -8.76
C ALA A 488 6.11 -3.92 -10.23
N ALA A 489 5.07 -3.39 -10.91
CA ALA A 489 4.80 -3.66 -12.32
C ALA A 489 5.93 -3.15 -13.23
N VAL A 490 6.43 -1.94 -12.98
CA VAL A 490 7.51 -1.30 -13.73
C VAL A 490 8.85 -2.00 -13.47
N LEU A 491 9.11 -2.45 -12.24
CA LEU A 491 10.28 -3.29 -11.92
C LEU A 491 10.22 -4.66 -12.60
N ARG A 492 9.05 -5.32 -12.62
CA ARG A 492 8.84 -6.57 -13.35
C ARG A 492 9.07 -6.41 -14.85
N MET A 493 8.57 -5.32 -15.44
CA MET A 493 8.81 -4.99 -16.86
C MET A 493 10.31 -4.80 -17.13
N LEU A 494 11.02 -4.09 -16.25
CA LEU A 494 12.46 -3.90 -16.40
C LEU A 494 13.23 -5.21 -16.24
N ALA A 495 12.89 -6.03 -15.26
CA ALA A 495 13.50 -7.35 -15.06
C ALA A 495 13.29 -8.26 -16.27
N ASP A 496 12.10 -8.26 -16.85
CA ASP A 496 11.79 -9.01 -18.06
C ASP A 496 12.57 -8.49 -19.29
N TYR A 497 12.70 -7.17 -19.43
CA TYR A 497 13.45 -6.54 -20.53
C TYR A 497 14.96 -6.76 -20.43
N LEU A 498 15.52 -6.76 -19.22
CA LEU A 498 16.95 -7.01 -18.97
C LEU A 498 17.30 -8.49 -18.82
N THR A 499 16.32 -9.35 -18.55
CA THR A 499 16.40 -10.67 -17.92
C THR A 499 16.63 -10.63 -16.40
N ASP A 500 15.99 -11.56 -15.67
CA ASP A 500 16.09 -11.69 -14.21
C ASP A 500 17.54 -11.73 -13.72
N LYS A 501 18.42 -12.43 -14.45
CA LYS A 501 19.84 -12.54 -14.09
C LYS A 501 20.52 -11.16 -14.08
N VAL A 502 20.37 -10.38 -15.15
CA VAL A 502 21.03 -9.06 -15.26
C VAL A 502 20.45 -8.10 -14.23
N PHE A 503 19.14 -8.15 -14.03
CA PHE A 503 18.45 -7.35 -13.04
C PHE A 503 18.97 -7.64 -11.62
N LEU A 504 18.95 -8.91 -11.19
CA LEU A 504 19.45 -9.34 -9.88
C LEU A 504 20.94 -9.06 -9.71
N ASP A 505 21.77 -9.23 -10.75
CA ASP A 505 23.20 -8.89 -10.70
C ASP A 505 23.42 -7.38 -10.46
N GLY A 506 22.57 -6.51 -11.00
CA GLY A 506 22.58 -5.08 -10.71
C GLY A 506 22.12 -4.76 -9.28
N LEU A 507 21.05 -5.41 -8.81
CA LEU A 507 20.56 -5.24 -7.44
C LEU A 507 21.59 -5.65 -6.39
N LYS A 508 22.31 -6.76 -6.60
CA LYS A 508 23.40 -7.19 -5.72
C LYS A 508 24.44 -6.09 -5.54
N LYS A 509 24.89 -5.48 -6.65
CA LYS A 509 25.89 -4.41 -6.60
C LYS A 509 25.35 -3.16 -5.92
N TYR A 510 24.11 -2.78 -6.22
CA TYR A 510 23.41 -1.66 -5.58
C TYR A 510 23.34 -1.84 -4.06
N LEU A 511 22.87 -3.01 -3.60
CA LEU A 511 22.79 -3.33 -2.17
C LEU A 511 24.17 -3.32 -1.50
N HIS A 512 25.20 -3.89 -2.14
CA HIS A 512 26.55 -3.89 -1.61
C HIS A 512 27.17 -2.48 -1.51
N ALA A 513 26.87 -1.61 -2.46
CA ALA A 513 27.39 -0.24 -2.51
C ALA A 513 26.74 0.65 -1.44
N PHE A 514 25.43 0.52 -1.23
CA PHE A 514 24.66 1.43 -0.39
C PHE A 514 24.23 0.86 0.96
N GLN A 515 24.71 -0.33 1.34
CA GLN A 515 24.41 -0.91 2.65
C GLN A 515 24.61 0.10 3.79
N TYR A 516 23.60 0.20 4.67
CA TYR A 516 23.53 1.13 5.79
C TYR A 516 23.46 2.63 5.41
N SER A 517 23.16 2.94 4.15
CA SER A 517 23.07 4.30 3.62
C SER A 517 21.69 4.52 2.97
N ASN A 518 21.57 5.65 2.28
CA ASN A 518 20.36 6.06 1.59
C ASN A 518 20.63 6.31 0.10
N THR A 519 19.59 6.23 -0.72
CA THR A 519 19.68 6.34 -2.17
C THR A 519 18.53 7.13 -2.76
N VAL A 520 18.72 7.60 -4.00
CA VAL A 520 17.66 8.11 -4.89
C VAL A 520 17.51 7.19 -6.09
N HIS A 521 16.43 7.33 -6.86
CA HIS A 521 16.15 6.46 -8.01
C HIS A 521 17.29 6.41 -9.05
N LYS A 522 18.04 7.51 -9.22
CA LYS A 522 19.19 7.58 -10.15
C LYS A 522 20.33 6.63 -9.77
N ASP A 523 20.54 6.40 -8.48
CA ASP A 523 21.57 5.49 -8.00
C ASP A 523 21.27 4.05 -8.46
N LEU A 524 20.00 3.63 -8.39
CA LEU A 524 19.57 2.32 -8.88
C LEU A 524 19.86 2.14 -10.38
N TRP A 525 19.54 3.16 -11.18
CA TRP A 525 19.77 3.13 -12.64
C TRP A 525 21.24 2.96 -12.97
N GLU A 526 22.14 3.60 -12.23
CA GLU A 526 23.58 3.46 -12.43
C GLU A 526 24.03 1.99 -12.27
N TYR A 527 23.62 1.33 -11.20
CA TYR A 527 24.06 -0.04 -10.91
C TYR A 527 23.43 -1.09 -11.85
N LEU A 528 22.18 -0.88 -12.27
CA LEU A 528 21.56 -1.69 -13.31
C LEU A 528 22.28 -1.48 -14.66
N GLN A 529 22.63 -0.24 -15.01
CA GLN A 529 23.40 0.06 -16.22
C GLN A 529 24.76 -0.65 -16.24
N GLN A 530 25.45 -0.70 -15.10
CA GLN A 530 26.70 -1.46 -14.98
C GLN A 530 26.50 -2.97 -15.22
N ALA A 531 25.40 -3.55 -14.75
CA ALA A 531 25.09 -4.97 -15.00
C ALA A 531 24.75 -5.24 -16.48
N VAL A 532 24.01 -4.33 -17.12
CA VAL A 532 23.70 -4.36 -18.55
C VAL A 532 24.98 -4.37 -19.39
N HIS A 533 25.91 -3.44 -19.14
CA HIS A 533 27.19 -3.37 -19.86
C HIS A 533 28.03 -4.65 -19.68
N GLN A 534 28.06 -5.22 -18.48
CA GLN A 534 28.83 -6.43 -18.21
C GLN A 534 28.29 -7.68 -18.90
N ASN A 535 26.99 -7.71 -19.21
CA ASN A 535 26.37 -8.82 -19.93
C ASN A 535 26.26 -8.54 -21.45
N GLY A 536 26.85 -7.44 -21.94
CA GLY A 536 26.96 -7.15 -23.38
C GLY A 536 25.67 -6.62 -24.03
N TYR A 537 24.72 -6.12 -23.24
CA TYR A 537 23.49 -5.51 -23.75
C TYR A 537 23.70 -4.00 -23.98
N GLU A 538 23.06 -3.44 -25.02
CA GLU A 538 23.09 -2.02 -25.38
C GLU A 538 21.77 -1.31 -24.98
N ILE A 539 21.42 -1.38 -23.69
CA ILE A 539 20.19 -0.77 -23.15
C ILE A 539 20.57 0.43 -22.30
N GLU A 540 19.97 1.60 -22.55
CA GLU A 540 20.09 2.79 -21.68
C GLU A 540 19.00 2.76 -20.60
N VAL A 541 19.32 2.21 -19.42
CA VAL A 541 18.35 1.96 -18.33
C VAL A 541 17.67 3.25 -17.89
N ALA A 542 18.43 4.30 -17.57
CA ALA A 542 17.86 5.57 -17.09
C ALA A 542 16.88 6.17 -18.11
N LYS A 543 17.24 6.16 -19.40
CA LYS A 543 16.39 6.70 -20.46
C LYS A 543 15.06 5.96 -20.59
N VAL A 544 15.07 4.64 -20.38
CA VAL A 544 13.83 3.87 -20.35
C VAL A 544 13.03 4.22 -19.11
N MET A 545 13.66 4.09 -17.93
CA MET A 545 12.95 4.11 -16.66
C MET A 545 12.49 5.49 -16.22
N GLU A 546 13.19 6.57 -16.59
CA GLU A 546 12.73 7.93 -16.31
C GLU A 546 11.34 8.21 -16.93
N THR A 547 11.03 7.63 -18.11
CA THR A 547 9.68 7.75 -18.69
C THR A 547 8.60 7.00 -17.92
N TRP A 548 8.98 6.04 -17.07
CA TRP A 548 8.05 5.25 -16.27
C TRP A 548 7.93 5.76 -14.83
N THR A 549 8.95 6.45 -14.32
CA THR A 549 8.99 6.90 -12.91
C THR A 549 8.73 8.39 -12.74
N MET A 550 9.12 9.24 -13.69
CA MET A 550 9.07 10.71 -13.54
C MET A 550 7.79 11.35 -14.11
N GLN A 551 6.92 10.55 -14.73
CA GLN A 551 5.62 10.99 -15.24
C GLN A 551 4.54 9.99 -14.81
N MET A 552 3.34 10.52 -14.59
CA MET A 552 2.16 9.72 -14.25
C MET A 552 1.61 8.97 -15.46
N GLY A 553 0.71 8.02 -15.21
CA GLY A 553 0.01 7.30 -16.26
C GLY A 553 0.84 6.25 -16.99
N TYR A 554 0.21 5.69 -18.02
CA TYR A 554 0.75 4.66 -18.89
C TYR A 554 0.20 4.79 -20.32
N PRO A 555 0.87 4.22 -21.34
CA PRO A 555 0.37 4.30 -22.69
C PRO A 555 -0.65 3.20 -23.02
N VAL A 556 -1.54 3.50 -23.96
CA VAL A 556 -2.17 2.49 -24.81
C VAL A 556 -1.39 2.39 -26.12
N ILE A 557 -1.07 1.16 -26.51
CA ILE A 557 -0.40 0.84 -27.77
C ILE A 557 -1.46 0.41 -28.78
N THR A 558 -1.67 1.21 -29.82
CA THR A 558 -2.60 0.88 -30.90
C THR A 558 -1.83 0.28 -32.09
N ILE A 559 -2.24 -0.91 -32.52
CA ILE A 559 -1.58 -1.68 -33.57
C ILE A 559 -2.51 -1.82 -34.78
N ASN A 560 -2.10 -1.28 -35.92
CA ASN A 560 -2.72 -1.56 -37.21
C ASN A 560 -2.00 -2.75 -37.85
N THR A 561 -2.60 -3.94 -37.75
CA THR A 561 -2.03 -5.18 -38.27
C THR A 561 -2.07 -5.27 -39.80
N THR A 562 -2.81 -4.38 -40.49
CA THR A 562 -2.82 -4.34 -41.97
C THR A 562 -1.53 -3.74 -42.51
N THR A 563 -1.02 -2.68 -41.87
CA THR A 563 0.18 -1.95 -42.29
C THR A 563 1.42 -2.31 -41.48
N GLY A 564 1.24 -2.74 -40.22
CA GLY A 564 2.31 -2.85 -39.23
C GLY A 564 2.59 -1.53 -38.51
N ASP A 565 1.71 -0.53 -38.65
CA ASP A 565 1.84 0.73 -37.92
C ASP A 565 1.47 0.53 -36.45
N ILE A 566 2.29 1.10 -35.57
CA ILE A 566 2.10 1.13 -34.13
C ILE A 566 2.16 2.56 -33.63
N SER A 567 1.31 2.89 -32.66
CA SER A 567 1.31 4.19 -31.98
C SER A 567 1.13 4.04 -30.49
N GLN A 568 1.65 5.01 -29.73
CA GLN A 568 1.41 5.14 -28.30
C GLN A 568 0.73 6.48 -28.00
N GLU A 569 -0.17 6.45 -27.03
CA GLU A 569 -0.82 7.65 -26.47
C GLU A 569 -1.09 7.42 -24.98
N HIS A 570 -1.13 8.49 -24.19
CA HIS A 570 -1.46 8.42 -22.77
C HIS A 570 -2.89 7.90 -22.58
N PHE A 571 -3.05 6.77 -21.89
CA PHE A 571 -4.35 6.16 -21.67
C PHE A 571 -5.08 6.83 -20.49
N LEU A 572 -6.17 7.53 -20.78
CA LEU A 572 -7.06 8.12 -19.79
C LEU A 572 -8.51 7.67 -20.02
N LEU A 573 -9.25 7.45 -18.95
CA LEU A 573 -10.69 7.15 -19.03
C LEU A 573 -11.49 8.34 -19.58
N ILE A 574 -11.07 9.55 -19.24
CA ILE A 574 -11.55 10.80 -19.83
C ILE A 574 -10.40 11.40 -20.62
N GLN A 575 -10.54 11.51 -21.95
CA GLN A 575 -9.52 12.11 -22.81
C GLN A 575 -9.43 13.63 -22.58
N THR A 576 -8.63 14.03 -21.60
CA THR A 576 -8.31 15.42 -21.24
C THR A 576 -6.80 15.63 -21.08
N SER A 577 -5.97 14.80 -21.71
CA SER A 577 -4.52 14.92 -21.53
C SER A 577 -3.99 16.18 -22.21
N ASP A 578 -3.54 17.14 -21.40
CA ASP A 578 -2.82 18.34 -21.86
C ASP A 578 -1.30 18.08 -22.02
N TYR A 579 -0.84 16.84 -21.77
CA TYR A 579 0.57 16.46 -21.75
C TYR A 579 0.96 15.63 -22.97
N ASN A 580 2.08 15.98 -23.61
CA ASN A 580 2.68 15.19 -24.70
C ASN A 580 3.56 14.05 -24.15
N PHE A 581 2.99 13.17 -23.32
CA PHE A 581 3.72 12.04 -22.75
C PHE A 581 4.12 11.03 -23.83
N THR A 582 5.34 10.50 -23.71
CA THR A 582 5.87 9.43 -24.57
C THR A 582 6.74 8.54 -23.70
N TRP A 583 6.65 7.23 -23.90
CA TRP A 583 7.37 6.22 -23.16
C TRP A 583 8.34 5.45 -24.06
N HIS A 584 9.37 4.89 -23.42
CA HIS A 584 10.19 3.83 -24.01
C HIS A 584 9.56 2.48 -23.65
N VAL A 585 8.83 1.89 -24.60
CA VAL A 585 7.98 0.71 -24.36
C VAL A 585 8.61 -0.55 -24.95
N PRO A 586 9.08 -1.51 -24.13
CA PRO A 586 9.44 -2.84 -24.57
C PRO A 586 8.16 -3.66 -24.81
N ILE A 587 7.94 -4.11 -26.05
CA ILE A 587 6.73 -4.79 -26.50
C ILE A 587 7.10 -6.22 -26.92
N LYS A 588 6.65 -7.21 -26.14
CA LYS A 588 6.66 -8.62 -26.55
C LYS A 588 5.47 -8.92 -27.45
N VAL A 589 5.72 -9.43 -28.65
CA VAL A 589 4.69 -9.72 -29.67
C VAL A 589 4.80 -11.15 -30.18
N MET A 590 3.64 -11.80 -30.34
CA MET A 590 3.48 -13.15 -30.87
C MET A 590 2.53 -13.12 -32.07
N LYS A 591 2.85 -13.90 -33.11
CA LYS A 591 1.94 -14.20 -34.21
C LYS A 591 1.52 -15.67 -34.11
N GLU A 592 0.36 -15.99 -34.67
CA GLU A 592 -0.14 -17.37 -34.74
C GLU A 592 0.91 -18.36 -35.29
N GLY A 593 1.25 -19.37 -34.49
CA GLY A 593 2.22 -20.42 -34.81
C GLY A 593 3.70 -20.00 -34.77
N LEU A 594 4.02 -18.79 -34.28
CA LEU A 594 5.39 -18.28 -34.14
C LEU A 594 5.71 -17.94 -32.69
N PRO A 595 6.98 -18.11 -32.24
CA PRO A 595 7.37 -17.73 -30.89
C PRO A 595 7.35 -16.20 -30.69
N PRO A 596 7.18 -15.72 -29.44
CA PRO A 596 7.26 -14.30 -29.12
C PRO A 596 8.61 -13.67 -29.46
N THR A 597 8.60 -12.40 -29.88
CA THR A 597 9.78 -11.55 -30.11
C THR A 597 9.60 -10.21 -29.38
N THR A 598 10.69 -9.51 -29.07
CA THR A 598 10.64 -8.22 -28.34
C THR A 598 11.08 -7.08 -29.24
N GLU A 599 10.30 -6.01 -29.26
CA GLU A 599 10.60 -4.76 -29.98
C GLU A 599 10.46 -3.56 -29.04
N VAL A 600 11.08 -2.43 -29.41
CA VAL A 600 10.98 -1.20 -28.61
C VAL A 600 10.35 -0.07 -29.40
N LEU A 601 9.28 0.51 -28.84
CA LEU A 601 8.67 1.75 -29.32
C LEU A 601 9.15 2.92 -28.45
N SER A 602 9.85 3.88 -29.06
CA SER A 602 10.38 5.07 -28.37
C SER A 602 9.92 6.39 -28.98
N SER A 603 9.12 6.31 -30.04
CA SER A 603 8.50 7.44 -30.72
C SER A 603 6.98 7.33 -30.59
N PRO A 604 6.23 8.43 -30.77
CA PRO A 604 4.77 8.39 -30.75
C PRO A 604 4.18 7.39 -31.75
N THR A 605 4.82 7.24 -32.92
CA THR A 605 4.43 6.29 -33.96
C THR A 605 5.64 5.64 -34.61
N LYS A 606 5.47 4.42 -35.14
CA LYS A 606 6.49 3.70 -35.93
C LYS A 606 5.80 2.63 -36.79
N THR A 607 6.41 2.23 -37.91
CA THR A 607 5.97 1.08 -38.70
C THR A 607 6.96 -0.05 -38.53
N MET A 608 6.49 -1.25 -38.15
CA MET A 608 7.37 -2.41 -37.97
C MET A 608 6.68 -3.68 -38.50
N SER A 609 7.37 -4.43 -39.36
CA SER A 609 6.82 -5.60 -40.05
C SER A 609 6.39 -6.74 -39.12
N VAL A 610 6.94 -6.80 -37.90
CA VAL A 610 6.54 -7.80 -36.91
C VAL A 610 5.10 -7.63 -36.41
N PHE A 611 4.53 -6.43 -36.50
CA PHE A 611 3.13 -6.18 -36.13
C PHE A 611 2.17 -6.34 -37.29
N LYS A 612 2.67 -6.52 -38.51
CA LYS A 612 1.85 -6.78 -39.68
C LYS A 612 1.37 -8.23 -39.67
N SER A 613 0.07 -8.43 -39.83
CA SER A 613 -0.52 -9.76 -40.00
C SER A 613 -0.24 -10.32 -41.40
N GLU A 614 -0.07 -11.64 -41.46
CA GLU A 614 0.14 -12.43 -42.67
C GLU A 614 -1.02 -13.44 -42.81
N ASP A 615 -1.56 -13.62 -44.01
CA ASP A 615 -2.52 -14.69 -44.36
C ASP A 615 -3.72 -14.85 -43.41
N GLY A 616 -4.23 -13.75 -42.84
CA GLY A 616 -5.40 -13.80 -41.96
C GLY A 616 -5.11 -14.23 -40.52
N LYS A 617 -3.84 -14.38 -40.14
CA LYS A 617 -3.40 -14.73 -38.78
C LYS A 617 -3.58 -13.59 -37.80
N TRP A 618 -3.81 -13.91 -36.54
CA TRP A 618 -3.84 -12.92 -35.47
C TRP A 618 -2.42 -12.49 -35.03
N VAL A 619 -2.33 -11.26 -34.51
CA VAL A 619 -1.16 -10.70 -33.83
C VAL A 619 -1.58 -10.39 -32.39
N LEU A 620 -0.76 -10.78 -31.42
CA LEU A 620 -0.98 -10.54 -30.00
C LEU A 620 0.26 -9.88 -29.41
N ALA A 621 0.10 -8.72 -28.76
CA ALA A 621 1.18 -7.99 -28.11
C ALA A 621 1.00 -7.95 -26.58
N ASN A 622 2.09 -7.62 -25.90
CA ASN A 622 2.28 -7.69 -24.46
C ASN A 622 2.16 -9.12 -23.90
N ILE A 623 2.92 -10.07 -24.47
CA ILE A 623 2.89 -11.47 -24.03
C ILE A 623 3.18 -11.57 -22.53
N ASN A 624 2.30 -12.30 -21.83
CA ASN A 624 2.26 -12.45 -20.37
C ASN A 624 2.10 -11.14 -19.57
N CYS A 625 1.57 -10.07 -20.20
CA CYS A 625 1.40 -8.76 -19.58
C CYS A 625 2.68 -8.25 -18.90
N THR A 626 3.85 -8.50 -19.50
CA THR A 626 5.15 -8.14 -18.93
C THR A 626 5.37 -6.63 -18.92
N GLY A 627 4.83 -5.92 -19.90
CA GLY A 627 4.87 -4.46 -19.97
C GLY A 627 3.70 -3.78 -19.28
N TYR A 628 3.95 -2.61 -18.70
CA TYR A 628 2.96 -1.76 -18.05
C TYR A 628 2.22 -0.86 -19.05
N PHE A 629 1.47 -1.47 -19.97
CA PHE A 629 0.67 -0.77 -20.98
C PHE A 629 -0.51 -1.62 -21.45
N ARG A 630 -1.49 -0.95 -22.07
CA ARG A 630 -2.66 -1.60 -22.69
C ARG A 630 -2.48 -1.74 -24.20
N VAL A 631 -3.14 -2.72 -24.82
CA VAL A 631 -3.05 -2.93 -26.26
C VAL A 631 -4.40 -2.82 -26.95
N ASN A 632 -4.46 -2.00 -27.99
CA ASN A 632 -5.57 -1.93 -28.92
C ASN A 632 -5.14 -2.43 -30.32
N TYR A 633 -6.08 -3.00 -31.06
CA TYR A 633 -5.86 -3.50 -32.41
C TYR A 633 -6.91 -2.94 -33.38
N ASP A 634 -6.62 -3.00 -34.67
CA ASP A 634 -7.65 -2.82 -35.69
C ASP A 634 -8.78 -3.87 -35.56
N PRO A 635 -10.01 -3.55 -36.02
CA PRO A 635 -11.16 -4.44 -35.84
C PRO A 635 -10.96 -5.85 -36.41
N ALA A 636 -10.22 -6.00 -37.51
CA ALA A 636 -10.03 -7.32 -38.13
C ALA A 636 -9.18 -8.24 -37.25
N ASN A 637 -8.16 -7.70 -36.57
CA ASN A 637 -7.37 -8.49 -35.62
C ASN A 637 -8.14 -8.83 -34.35
N TRP A 638 -8.96 -7.91 -33.83
CA TRP A 638 -9.88 -8.23 -32.73
C TRP A 638 -10.79 -9.42 -33.08
N GLU A 639 -11.38 -9.43 -34.28
CA GLU A 639 -12.21 -10.55 -34.72
C GLU A 639 -11.45 -11.88 -34.80
N ARG A 640 -10.19 -11.86 -35.25
CA ARG A 640 -9.36 -13.07 -35.31
C ARG A 640 -9.03 -13.61 -33.92
N LEU A 641 -8.68 -12.73 -32.99
CA LEU A 641 -8.43 -13.12 -31.59
C LEU A 641 -9.69 -13.68 -30.93
N LEU A 642 -10.85 -13.03 -31.11
CA LEU A 642 -12.13 -13.52 -30.59
C LEU A 642 -12.52 -14.87 -31.21
N SER A 643 -12.31 -15.04 -32.51
CA SER A 643 -12.58 -16.31 -33.21
C SER A 643 -11.65 -17.41 -32.71
N GLN A 644 -10.38 -17.10 -32.45
CA GLN A 644 -9.43 -18.03 -31.87
C GLN A 644 -9.86 -18.48 -30.47
N LEU A 645 -10.31 -17.57 -29.61
CA LEU A 645 -10.78 -17.89 -28.26
C LEU A 645 -12.03 -18.80 -28.27
N GLU A 646 -12.93 -18.64 -29.24
CA GLU A 646 -14.09 -19.52 -29.40
C GLU A 646 -13.73 -20.88 -30.03
N MET A 647 -12.69 -20.93 -30.88
CA MET A 647 -12.26 -22.16 -31.58
C MET A 647 -11.33 -23.03 -30.72
N ASN A 648 -10.28 -22.44 -30.15
CA ASN A 648 -9.31 -23.11 -29.28
C ASN A 648 -8.61 -22.07 -28.39
N ILE A 649 -9.02 -22.01 -27.12
CA ILE A 649 -8.47 -21.09 -26.11
C ILE A 649 -6.97 -21.28 -25.86
N HIS A 650 -6.43 -22.49 -26.07
CA HIS A 650 -5.03 -22.81 -25.71
C HIS A 650 -3.98 -22.24 -26.67
N GLU A 651 -4.38 -21.70 -27.83
CA GLU A 651 -3.48 -20.96 -28.71
C GLU A 651 -3.15 -19.56 -28.18
N ILE A 652 -3.95 -19.04 -27.25
CA ILE A 652 -3.71 -17.76 -26.57
C ILE A 652 -3.22 -18.04 -25.15
N PRO A 653 -2.07 -17.49 -24.71
CA PRO A 653 -1.55 -17.73 -23.36
C PRO A 653 -2.55 -17.35 -22.27
N LEU A 654 -2.54 -18.11 -21.16
CA LEU A 654 -3.46 -17.95 -20.03
C LEU A 654 -3.59 -16.49 -19.56
N ILE A 655 -2.47 -15.80 -19.33
CA ILE A 655 -2.44 -14.41 -18.89
C ILE A 655 -3.05 -13.47 -19.95
N ASN A 656 -2.70 -13.68 -21.22
CA ASN A 656 -3.19 -12.83 -22.31
C ASN A 656 -4.69 -13.01 -22.56
N ARG A 657 -5.28 -14.17 -22.24
CA ARG A 657 -6.74 -14.36 -22.25
C ARG A 657 -7.45 -13.41 -21.27
N GLY A 658 -6.88 -13.23 -20.07
CA GLY A 658 -7.33 -12.23 -19.10
C GLY A 658 -7.04 -10.80 -19.57
N GLN A 659 -5.86 -10.55 -20.15
CA GLN A 659 -5.50 -9.25 -20.72
C GLN A 659 -6.48 -8.77 -21.78
N LEU A 660 -6.85 -9.62 -22.74
CA LEU A 660 -7.75 -9.25 -23.83
C LEU A 660 -9.11 -8.79 -23.29
N ILE A 661 -9.57 -9.40 -22.20
CA ILE A 661 -10.78 -8.97 -21.50
C ILE A 661 -10.52 -7.61 -20.84
N ASP A 662 -9.50 -7.49 -20.00
CA ASP A 662 -9.23 -6.26 -19.25
C ASP A 662 -8.95 -5.04 -20.15
N ASP A 663 -8.12 -5.21 -21.18
CA ASP A 663 -7.85 -4.18 -22.17
C ASP A 663 -9.12 -3.79 -22.92
N ALA A 664 -9.91 -4.74 -23.41
CA ALA A 664 -11.11 -4.40 -24.17
C ALA A 664 -12.14 -3.61 -23.34
N PHE A 665 -12.37 -3.98 -22.08
CA PHE A 665 -13.29 -3.26 -21.20
C PHE A 665 -12.82 -1.84 -20.92
N ASN A 666 -11.54 -1.65 -20.62
CA ASN A 666 -11.00 -0.32 -20.33
C ASN A 666 -10.88 0.53 -21.60
N LEU A 667 -10.50 -0.05 -22.74
CA LEU A 667 -10.56 0.62 -24.06
C LEU A 667 -11.97 1.06 -24.42
N ALA A 668 -13.00 0.27 -24.09
CA ALA A 668 -14.39 0.66 -24.32
C ALA A 668 -14.80 1.82 -23.40
N ARG A 669 -14.39 1.81 -22.12
CA ARG A 669 -14.62 2.93 -21.19
C ARG A 669 -13.95 4.22 -21.68
N ALA A 670 -12.73 4.12 -22.22
CA ALA A 670 -11.99 5.22 -22.84
C ALA A 670 -12.37 5.49 -24.31
N LYS A 671 -13.39 4.79 -24.85
CA LYS A 671 -13.96 4.97 -26.20
C LYS A 671 -13.04 4.65 -27.39
N HIS A 672 -11.96 3.90 -27.17
CA HIS A 672 -11.13 3.38 -28.28
C HIS A 672 -11.84 2.28 -29.06
N ILE A 673 -12.76 1.55 -28.42
CA ILE A 673 -13.56 0.49 -29.05
C ILE A 673 -15.02 0.55 -28.59
N ASN A 674 -15.90 -0.17 -29.29
CA ASN A 674 -17.31 -0.28 -28.90
C ASN A 674 -17.48 -1.20 -27.68
N VAL A 675 -18.35 -0.81 -26.73
CA VAL A 675 -18.66 -1.62 -25.53
C VAL A 675 -19.13 -3.05 -25.83
N THR A 676 -19.80 -3.26 -26.96
CA THR A 676 -20.22 -4.61 -27.38
C THR A 676 -19.05 -5.50 -27.78
N LEU A 677 -17.94 -4.94 -28.29
CA LEU A 677 -16.71 -5.69 -28.56
C LEU A 677 -16.11 -6.17 -27.22
N ALA A 678 -16.06 -5.29 -26.22
CA ALA A 678 -15.62 -5.67 -24.88
C ALA A 678 -16.49 -6.79 -24.29
N LEU A 679 -17.81 -6.66 -24.33
CA LEU A 679 -18.70 -7.72 -23.84
C LEU A 679 -18.50 -9.06 -24.59
N ARG A 680 -18.20 -9.02 -25.89
CA ARG A 680 -17.91 -10.22 -26.68
C ARG A 680 -16.65 -10.97 -26.24
N THR A 681 -15.68 -10.30 -25.62
CA THR A 681 -14.50 -11.00 -25.07
C THR A 681 -14.87 -11.96 -23.95
N THR A 682 -16.04 -11.80 -23.31
CA THR A 682 -16.49 -12.70 -22.23
C THR A 682 -17.22 -13.94 -22.71
N LYS A 683 -17.57 -14.04 -24.01
CA LYS A 683 -18.44 -15.10 -24.53
C LYS A 683 -17.83 -16.50 -24.39
N TYR A 684 -16.53 -16.63 -24.64
CA TYR A 684 -15.83 -17.92 -24.61
C TYR A 684 -15.71 -18.51 -23.19
N LEU A 685 -15.87 -17.68 -22.13
CA LEU A 685 -15.72 -18.10 -20.73
C LEU A 685 -16.66 -19.25 -20.35
N ARG A 686 -17.81 -19.40 -21.04
CA ARG A 686 -18.72 -20.54 -20.86
C ARG A 686 -18.04 -21.91 -21.03
N ASN A 687 -16.89 -21.95 -21.71
CA ASN A 687 -16.09 -23.14 -21.97
C ASN A 687 -14.72 -23.11 -21.27
N ASP A 688 -14.41 -22.06 -20.50
CA ASP A 688 -13.11 -21.90 -19.82
C ASP A 688 -13.23 -22.28 -18.35
N THR A 689 -12.23 -22.97 -17.82
CA THR A 689 -12.17 -23.39 -16.40
C THR A 689 -11.01 -22.75 -15.65
N GLU A 690 -10.29 -21.83 -16.27
CA GLU A 690 -9.07 -21.23 -15.74
C GLU A 690 -9.34 -19.93 -14.97
N TYR A 691 -8.60 -19.70 -13.90
CA TYR A 691 -8.86 -18.60 -12.96
C TYR A 691 -8.67 -17.21 -13.56
N ILE A 692 -7.52 -16.96 -14.20
CA ILE A 692 -7.12 -15.60 -14.62
C ILE A 692 -8.14 -14.94 -15.59
N PRO A 693 -8.64 -15.63 -16.64
CA PRO A 693 -9.65 -15.06 -17.53
C PRO A 693 -10.97 -14.78 -16.83
N TRP A 694 -11.43 -15.71 -15.98
CA TRP A 694 -12.64 -15.53 -15.20
C TRP A 694 -12.53 -14.35 -14.24
N GLU A 695 -11.46 -14.27 -13.46
CA GLU A 695 -11.21 -13.17 -12.54
C GLU A 695 -11.14 -11.82 -13.27
N SER A 696 -10.42 -11.76 -14.40
CA SER A 696 -10.33 -10.54 -15.21
C SER A 696 -11.72 -10.09 -15.70
N ALA A 697 -12.57 -11.02 -16.11
CA ALA A 697 -13.94 -10.72 -16.52
C ALA A 697 -14.80 -10.25 -15.35
N LEU A 698 -14.73 -10.91 -14.20
CA LEU A 698 -15.51 -10.55 -13.02
C LEU A 698 -15.15 -9.17 -12.50
N ARG A 699 -13.85 -8.84 -12.44
CA ARG A 699 -13.38 -7.50 -12.05
C ARG A 699 -13.88 -6.39 -12.98
N ASN A 700 -13.89 -6.64 -14.29
CA ASN A 700 -14.37 -5.66 -15.26
C ASN A 700 -15.91 -5.57 -15.31
N LEU A 701 -16.61 -6.69 -15.11
CA LEU A 701 -18.06 -6.72 -15.00
C LEU A 701 -18.56 -6.17 -13.66
N ASP A 702 -17.76 -6.16 -12.60
CA ASP A 702 -18.09 -5.51 -11.34
C ASP A 702 -18.42 -4.02 -11.54
N TYR A 703 -17.68 -3.33 -12.41
CA TYR A 703 -18.04 -1.96 -12.80
C TYR A 703 -19.45 -1.89 -13.40
N PHE A 704 -19.81 -2.82 -14.29
CA PHE A 704 -21.15 -2.88 -14.88
C PHE A 704 -22.21 -3.17 -13.82
N ILE A 705 -21.92 -4.05 -12.85
CA ILE A 705 -22.80 -4.30 -11.70
C ILE A 705 -22.99 -3.01 -10.92
N LEU A 706 -21.92 -2.31 -10.53
CA LEU A 706 -22.00 -1.08 -9.74
C LEU A 706 -22.76 0.05 -10.45
N MET A 707 -22.65 0.13 -11.79
CA MET A 707 -23.37 1.14 -12.58
C MET A 707 -24.83 0.76 -12.82
N PHE A 708 -25.17 -0.53 -12.85
CA PHE A 708 -26.47 -0.99 -13.34
C PHE A 708 -27.32 -1.79 -12.35
N ASP A 709 -26.83 -2.20 -11.18
CA ASP A 709 -27.55 -2.97 -10.15
C ASP A 709 -28.82 -2.27 -9.61
N ARG A 710 -28.97 -0.97 -9.89
CA ARG A 710 -30.14 -0.12 -9.61
C ARG A 710 -30.97 0.23 -10.85
N SER A 711 -30.81 -0.48 -11.97
CA SER A 711 -31.44 -0.18 -13.27
C SER A 711 -32.07 -1.41 -13.94
N GLU A 712 -32.81 -1.20 -15.04
CA GLU A 712 -33.43 -2.29 -15.83
C GLU A 712 -32.42 -3.22 -16.54
N VAL A 713 -31.15 -2.81 -16.63
CA VAL A 713 -30.07 -3.59 -17.27
C VAL A 713 -29.69 -4.81 -16.43
N TYR A 714 -29.85 -4.74 -15.10
CA TYR A 714 -29.33 -5.76 -14.21
C TYR A 714 -29.98 -7.12 -14.39
N GLY A 715 -31.31 -7.18 -14.61
CA GLY A 715 -32.00 -8.46 -14.82
C GLY A 715 -31.46 -9.26 -16.02
N PRO A 716 -31.40 -8.67 -17.23
CA PRO A 716 -30.74 -9.28 -18.39
C PRO A 716 -29.25 -9.62 -18.17
N MET A 717 -28.51 -8.76 -17.46
CA MET A 717 -27.11 -9.02 -17.10
C MET A 717 -26.99 -10.27 -16.22
N GLN A 718 -27.80 -10.40 -15.16
CA GLN A 718 -27.83 -11.59 -14.31
C GLN A 718 -28.18 -12.85 -15.11
N ALA A 719 -29.11 -12.76 -16.07
CA ALA A 719 -29.45 -13.87 -16.96
C ALA A 719 -28.28 -14.31 -17.83
N TYR A 720 -27.50 -13.36 -18.38
CA TYR A 720 -26.26 -13.66 -19.09
C TYR A 720 -25.21 -14.29 -18.17
N MET A 721 -24.99 -13.73 -16.97
CA MET A 721 -24.02 -14.27 -16.01
C MET A 721 -24.36 -15.71 -15.60
N ARG A 722 -25.63 -16.04 -15.36
CA ARG A 722 -26.09 -17.42 -15.13
C ARG A 722 -25.70 -18.35 -16.28
N LYS A 723 -25.91 -17.92 -17.52
CA LYS A 723 -25.57 -18.71 -18.71
C LYS A 723 -24.06 -18.94 -18.82
N GLN A 724 -23.24 -17.92 -18.56
CA GLN A 724 -21.79 -18.05 -18.65
C GLN A 724 -21.22 -18.95 -17.55
N VAL A 725 -21.66 -18.78 -16.30
CA VAL A 725 -21.10 -19.54 -15.16
C VAL A 725 -21.59 -20.97 -15.08
N GLY A 726 -22.68 -21.34 -15.77
CA GLY A 726 -23.31 -22.66 -15.63
C GLY A 726 -22.35 -23.84 -15.79
N GLY A 727 -21.49 -23.83 -16.83
CA GLY A 727 -20.50 -24.89 -17.04
C GLY A 727 -19.40 -24.92 -15.96
N LEU A 728 -18.95 -23.74 -15.52
CA LEU A 728 -17.96 -23.62 -14.44
C LEU A 728 -18.52 -24.09 -13.09
N TYR A 729 -19.78 -23.75 -12.79
CA TYR A 729 -20.47 -24.21 -11.59
C TYR A 729 -20.63 -25.73 -11.60
N GLN A 730 -21.02 -26.33 -12.73
CA GLN A 730 -21.10 -27.79 -12.86
C GLN A 730 -19.75 -28.47 -12.65
N HIS A 731 -18.66 -27.87 -13.16
CA HIS A 731 -17.31 -28.37 -12.93
C HIS A 731 -16.94 -28.41 -11.44
N PHE A 732 -17.42 -27.46 -10.64
CA PHE A 732 -17.14 -27.32 -9.21
C PHE A 732 -18.33 -27.64 -8.29
N GLU A 733 -19.37 -28.33 -8.78
CA GLU A 733 -20.64 -28.51 -8.06
C GLU A 733 -20.46 -29.25 -6.72
N ASN A 734 -19.43 -30.10 -6.63
CA ASN A 734 -19.08 -30.79 -5.41
C ASN A 734 -18.28 -29.88 -4.46
N VAL A 735 -19.01 -29.04 -3.73
CA VAL A 735 -18.48 -28.07 -2.74
C VAL A 735 -17.76 -28.71 -1.54
N THR A 736 -17.81 -30.04 -1.39
CA THR A 736 -17.08 -30.73 -0.31
C THR A 736 -15.63 -31.05 -0.69
N THR A 737 -15.32 -31.05 -1.98
CA THR A 737 -13.97 -31.33 -2.50
C THR A 737 -13.22 -30.02 -2.72
N VAL A 738 -12.03 -29.92 -2.14
CA VAL A 738 -11.12 -28.78 -2.35
C VAL A 738 -10.18 -29.15 -3.50
N PRO A 739 -10.12 -28.36 -4.59
CA PRO A 739 -9.16 -28.57 -5.67
C PRO A 739 -7.71 -28.58 -5.17
N GLU A 740 -6.85 -29.41 -5.76
CA GLU A 740 -5.42 -29.47 -5.37
C GLU A 740 -4.66 -28.21 -5.79
N ASN A 741 -4.97 -27.67 -6.97
CA ASN A 741 -4.29 -26.51 -7.54
C ASN A 741 -4.82 -25.21 -6.91
N HIS A 742 -3.91 -24.31 -6.53
CA HIS A 742 -4.22 -23.03 -5.91
C HIS A 742 -5.15 -22.17 -6.76
N SER A 743 -4.87 -22.04 -8.06
CA SER A 743 -5.71 -21.27 -8.97
C SER A 743 -7.10 -21.90 -9.17
N GLU A 744 -7.22 -23.23 -9.16
CA GLU A 744 -8.52 -23.90 -9.23
C GLU A 744 -9.35 -23.67 -7.96
N GLN A 745 -8.73 -23.61 -6.79
CA GLN A 745 -9.42 -23.25 -5.55
C GLN A 745 -10.02 -21.84 -5.64
N TYR A 746 -9.28 -20.87 -6.17
CA TYR A 746 -9.83 -19.54 -6.44
C TYR A 746 -10.97 -19.57 -7.46
N ASN A 747 -10.83 -20.36 -8.52
CA ASN A 747 -11.88 -20.41 -9.54
C ASN A 747 -13.14 -21.13 -9.03
N GLN A 748 -13.02 -22.09 -8.10
CA GLN A 748 -14.15 -22.66 -7.37
C GLN A 748 -14.88 -21.59 -6.56
N ILE A 749 -14.16 -20.69 -5.88
CA ILE A 749 -14.76 -19.56 -5.15
C ILE A 749 -15.54 -18.68 -6.12
N ASN A 750 -14.94 -18.32 -7.27
CA ASN A 750 -15.59 -17.51 -8.30
C ASN A 750 -16.85 -18.20 -8.85
N ALA A 751 -16.75 -19.48 -9.20
CA ALA A 751 -17.86 -20.27 -9.73
C ALA A 751 -19.08 -20.24 -8.80
N ILE A 752 -18.86 -20.52 -7.51
CA ILE A 752 -19.94 -20.60 -6.52
C ILE A 752 -20.47 -19.20 -6.19
N SER A 753 -19.59 -18.21 -6.05
CA SER A 753 -19.98 -16.82 -5.78
C SER A 753 -20.87 -16.25 -6.88
N VAL A 754 -20.46 -16.42 -8.14
CA VAL A 754 -21.19 -15.91 -9.31
C VAL A 754 -22.48 -16.71 -9.53
N ALA A 755 -22.45 -18.03 -9.38
CA ALA A 755 -23.65 -18.87 -9.49
C ALA A 755 -24.73 -18.47 -8.47
N CYS A 756 -24.35 -18.36 -7.19
CA CYS A 756 -25.29 -18.02 -6.14
C CYS A 756 -25.79 -16.58 -6.29
N SER A 757 -24.90 -15.58 -6.46
CA SER A 757 -25.30 -14.17 -6.58
C SER A 757 -26.19 -13.86 -7.79
N ASN A 758 -26.20 -14.74 -8.79
CA ASN A 758 -27.06 -14.64 -9.97
C ASN A 758 -28.25 -15.61 -9.95
N ASP A 759 -28.65 -16.11 -8.79
CA ASP A 759 -29.88 -16.90 -8.59
C ASP A 759 -29.89 -18.27 -9.30
N ILE A 760 -28.75 -18.97 -9.39
CA ILE A 760 -28.77 -20.40 -9.72
C ILE A 760 -29.39 -21.16 -8.53
N GLU A 761 -30.54 -21.79 -8.77
CA GLU A 761 -31.39 -22.41 -7.74
C GLU A 761 -30.65 -23.48 -6.91
N ASP A 762 -29.85 -24.32 -7.58
CA ASP A 762 -29.06 -25.36 -6.91
C ASP A 762 -28.01 -24.75 -5.96
N CYS A 763 -27.36 -23.64 -6.36
CA CYS A 763 -26.38 -22.95 -5.54
C CYS A 763 -27.05 -22.31 -4.32
N GLN A 764 -28.18 -21.63 -4.51
CA GLN A 764 -28.96 -21.01 -3.42
C GLN A 764 -29.45 -22.06 -2.41
N THR A 765 -29.96 -23.19 -2.90
CA THR A 765 -30.40 -24.30 -2.05
C THR A 765 -29.24 -24.91 -1.28
N MET A 766 -28.09 -25.09 -1.93
CA MET A 766 -26.86 -25.59 -1.31
C MET A 766 -26.37 -24.64 -0.20
N ALA A 767 -26.27 -23.33 -0.47
CA ALA A 767 -25.80 -22.36 0.50
C ALA A 767 -26.70 -22.29 1.73
N LYS A 768 -28.02 -22.24 1.51
CA LYS A 768 -29.01 -22.28 2.60
C LYS A 768 -28.89 -23.54 3.43
N LYS A 769 -28.81 -24.72 2.80
CA LYS A 769 -28.71 -26.01 3.50
C LYS A 769 -27.44 -26.09 4.36
N LEU A 770 -26.29 -25.65 3.84
CA LEU A 770 -25.04 -25.64 4.59
C LEU A 770 -25.11 -24.72 5.82
N PHE A 771 -25.68 -23.52 5.66
CA PHE A 771 -25.82 -22.57 6.75
C PHE A 771 -26.85 -23.05 7.79
N ASP A 772 -27.99 -23.60 7.37
CA ASP A 772 -29.00 -24.19 8.25
C ASP A 772 -28.41 -25.35 9.08
N ASN A 773 -27.58 -26.19 8.44
CA ASN A 773 -26.85 -27.26 9.15
C ASN A 773 -25.90 -26.69 10.21
N TRP A 774 -25.20 -25.59 9.91
CA TRP A 774 -24.32 -24.95 10.89
C TRP A 774 -25.11 -24.29 12.04
N MET A 775 -26.25 -23.65 11.75
CA MET A 775 -27.13 -23.08 12.77
C MET A 775 -27.72 -24.16 13.69
N THR A 776 -27.98 -25.36 13.17
CA THR A 776 -28.51 -26.48 13.97
C THR A 776 -27.42 -27.25 14.72
N ASN A 777 -26.18 -27.26 14.20
CA ASN A 777 -25.03 -27.88 14.84
C ASN A 777 -23.86 -26.88 14.97
N GLU A 778 -23.98 -26.01 15.96
CA GLU A 778 -23.11 -24.85 16.17
C GLU A 778 -21.63 -25.16 16.33
N THR A 779 -21.29 -26.37 16.79
CA THR A 779 -19.91 -26.81 17.07
C THR A 779 -19.26 -27.47 15.86
N ASN A 780 -20.02 -27.78 14.81
CA ASN A 780 -19.51 -28.46 13.62
C ASN A 780 -19.92 -27.70 12.35
N ASN A 781 -19.10 -26.73 11.97
CA ASN A 781 -19.29 -26.00 10.72
C ASN A 781 -18.75 -26.81 9.54
N LEU A 782 -19.65 -27.34 8.71
CA LEU A 782 -19.32 -28.16 7.54
C LEU A 782 -18.93 -27.32 6.30
N ILE A 783 -18.95 -25.99 6.39
CA ILE A 783 -18.64 -25.12 5.26
C ILE A 783 -17.13 -25.06 5.08
N GLN A 784 -16.67 -25.45 3.89
CA GLN A 784 -15.25 -25.40 3.53
C GLN A 784 -14.69 -23.98 3.68
N PRO A 785 -13.47 -23.80 4.22
CA PRO A 785 -12.89 -22.49 4.51
C PRO A 785 -12.90 -21.50 3.35
N ASN A 786 -12.63 -21.98 2.14
CA ASN A 786 -12.63 -21.19 0.90
C ASN A 786 -14.02 -20.62 0.58
N LEU A 787 -15.09 -21.32 0.97
CA LEU A 787 -16.47 -20.99 0.61
C LEU A 787 -17.22 -20.24 1.71
N LYS A 788 -16.67 -20.17 2.94
CA LYS A 788 -17.33 -19.54 4.09
C LYS A 788 -17.87 -18.15 3.80
N ALA A 789 -17.04 -17.24 3.28
CA ALA A 789 -17.46 -15.87 2.99
C ALA A 789 -18.68 -15.84 2.05
N THR A 790 -18.63 -16.62 0.96
CA THR A 790 -19.72 -16.73 0.00
C THR A 790 -20.96 -17.35 0.64
N ILE A 791 -20.85 -18.52 1.28
CA ILE A 791 -22.01 -19.22 1.84
C ILE A 791 -22.67 -18.42 2.96
N TYR A 792 -21.89 -17.81 3.86
CA TYR A 792 -22.43 -16.95 4.91
C TYR A 792 -23.17 -15.75 4.31
N CYS A 793 -22.53 -15.05 3.36
CA CYS A 793 -23.11 -13.88 2.71
C CYS A 793 -24.43 -14.24 2.00
N GLN A 794 -24.46 -15.33 1.23
CA GLN A 794 -25.66 -15.75 0.50
C GLN A 794 -26.79 -16.18 1.45
N ALA A 795 -26.49 -16.94 2.50
CA ALA A 795 -27.48 -17.34 3.49
C ALA A 795 -28.07 -16.14 4.25
N ILE A 796 -27.24 -15.17 4.66
CA ILE A 796 -27.69 -13.94 5.33
C ILE A 796 -28.48 -13.03 4.37
N ALA A 797 -28.09 -12.97 3.09
CA ALA A 797 -28.82 -12.22 2.07
C ALA A 797 -30.23 -12.80 1.81
N ALA A 798 -30.36 -14.13 1.81
CA ALA A 798 -31.62 -14.84 1.62
C ALA A 798 -32.48 -14.89 2.90
N GLY A 799 -31.86 -14.80 4.08
CA GLY A 799 -32.49 -14.91 5.39
C GLY A 799 -33.05 -13.60 5.94
N GLY A 800 -33.15 -13.54 7.27
CA GLY A 800 -33.61 -12.39 8.03
C GLY A 800 -32.82 -12.21 9.33
N GLU A 801 -33.49 -11.72 10.36
CA GLU A 801 -32.88 -11.45 11.67
C GLU A 801 -32.29 -12.71 12.30
N LYS A 802 -32.93 -13.88 12.14
CA LYS A 802 -32.49 -15.14 12.74
C LYS A 802 -31.08 -15.53 12.27
N GLU A 803 -30.85 -15.53 10.96
CA GLU A 803 -29.54 -15.84 10.36
C GLU A 803 -28.50 -14.78 10.71
N TRP A 804 -28.91 -13.51 10.75
CA TRP A 804 -28.05 -12.38 11.08
C TRP A 804 -27.58 -12.42 12.53
N GLU A 805 -28.49 -12.60 13.50
CA GLU A 805 -28.17 -12.69 14.92
C GLU A 805 -27.30 -13.90 15.25
N PHE A 806 -27.51 -15.02 14.55
CA PHE A 806 -26.63 -16.17 14.66
C PHE A 806 -25.21 -15.83 14.21
N ALA A 807 -25.05 -15.25 13.02
CA ALA A 807 -23.73 -14.85 12.52
C ALA A 807 -23.08 -13.76 13.39
N TRP A 808 -23.87 -12.84 13.93
CA TRP A 808 -23.42 -11.81 14.87
C TRP A 808 -22.89 -12.42 16.17
N GLY A 809 -23.62 -13.38 16.75
CA GLY A 809 -23.16 -14.14 17.91
C GLY A 809 -21.87 -14.91 17.64
N LYS A 810 -21.73 -15.51 16.46
CA LYS A 810 -20.48 -16.17 16.04
C LYS A 810 -19.35 -15.17 15.87
N PHE A 811 -19.60 -13.99 15.31
CA PHE A 811 -18.60 -12.94 15.16
C PHE A 811 -18.07 -12.46 16.52
N GLN A 812 -18.96 -12.22 17.48
CA GLN A 812 -18.60 -11.77 18.83
C GLN A 812 -17.75 -12.81 19.59
N ASN A 813 -18.08 -14.10 19.40
CA ASN A 813 -17.42 -15.20 20.10
C ASN A 813 -16.21 -15.79 19.36
N ALA A 814 -16.00 -15.45 18.08
CA ALA A 814 -14.86 -15.93 17.33
C ALA A 814 -13.56 -15.42 17.97
N THR A 815 -12.50 -16.22 17.89
CA THR A 815 -11.19 -15.86 18.44
C THR A 815 -10.11 -15.77 17.36
N ILE A 816 -10.49 -16.18 16.14
CA ILE A 816 -9.67 -16.25 14.94
C ILE A 816 -10.01 -15.04 14.07
N ALA A 817 -9.00 -14.22 13.78
CA ALA A 817 -9.21 -12.96 13.08
C ALA A 817 -9.74 -13.11 11.65
N THR A 818 -9.33 -14.16 10.91
CA THR A 818 -9.82 -14.43 9.54
C THR A 818 -11.29 -14.86 9.53
N GLU A 819 -11.73 -15.68 10.49
CA GLU A 819 -13.15 -16.05 10.64
C GLU A 819 -14.00 -14.82 11.02
N LYS A 820 -13.49 -13.96 11.91
CA LYS A 820 -14.16 -12.69 12.25
C LYS A 820 -14.37 -11.82 11.01
N ASP A 821 -13.36 -11.67 10.17
CA ASP A 821 -13.49 -10.84 8.96
C ASP A 821 -14.53 -11.41 7.99
N LYS A 822 -14.55 -12.74 7.77
CA LYS A 822 -15.56 -13.41 6.93
C LYS A 822 -16.98 -13.20 7.45
N LEU A 823 -17.19 -13.28 8.77
CA LEU A 823 -18.50 -13.04 9.39
C LEU A 823 -18.89 -11.56 9.31
N ARG A 824 -17.94 -10.65 9.56
CA ARG A 824 -18.12 -9.19 9.45
C ARG A 824 -18.54 -8.79 8.03
N PHE A 825 -17.88 -9.34 7.02
CA PHE A 825 -18.29 -9.20 5.63
C PHE A 825 -19.69 -9.76 5.39
N ALA A 826 -19.97 -11.00 5.80
CA ALA A 826 -21.24 -11.67 5.52
C ALA A 826 -22.46 -10.97 6.16
N LEU A 827 -22.31 -10.40 7.36
CA LEU A 827 -23.34 -9.61 8.03
C LEU A 827 -23.80 -8.40 7.21
N SER A 828 -22.91 -7.84 6.39
CA SER A 828 -23.23 -6.73 5.48
C SER A 828 -24.11 -7.15 4.30
N CYS A 829 -24.23 -8.45 4.00
CA CYS A 829 -24.98 -8.96 2.85
C CYS A 829 -26.50 -9.00 3.06
N THR A 830 -27.00 -8.73 4.28
CA THR A 830 -28.45 -8.73 4.53
C THR A 830 -29.18 -7.71 3.67
N ARG A 831 -30.38 -8.07 3.20
CA ARG A 831 -31.25 -7.16 2.43
C ARG A 831 -32.21 -6.35 3.32
N LYS A 832 -32.14 -6.52 4.66
CA LYS A 832 -33.00 -5.79 5.60
C LYS A 832 -32.33 -4.47 5.99
N ILE A 833 -32.88 -3.35 5.51
CA ILE A 833 -32.33 -2.00 5.72
C ILE A 833 -32.13 -1.69 7.23
N TRP A 834 -33.07 -2.09 8.08
CA TRP A 834 -32.96 -1.82 9.52
C TRP A 834 -31.80 -2.57 10.19
N LEU A 835 -31.43 -3.76 9.71
CA LEU A 835 -30.25 -4.50 10.18
C LEU A 835 -28.96 -3.80 9.74
N LEU A 836 -28.90 -3.30 8.50
CA LEU A 836 -27.75 -2.56 8.00
C LEU A 836 -27.54 -1.23 8.75
N ASN A 837 -28.61 -0.49 9.05
CA ASN A 837 -28.52 0.74 9.87
C ASN A 837 -27.99 0.44 11.27
N ARG A 838 -28.56 -0.58 11.92
CA ARG A 838 -28.06 -1.04 13.24
C ARG A 838 -26.59 -1.46 13.15
N TYR A 839 -26.19 -2.07 12.04
CA TYR A 839 -24.81 -2.49 11.85
C TYR A 839 -23.85 -1.31 11.65
N LEU A 840 -24.26 -0.26 10.92
CA LEU A 840 -23.52 1.01 10.81
C LEU A 840 -23.30 1.63 12.18
N GLU A 841 -24.31 1.68 13.04
CA GLU A 841 -24.17 2.20 14.42
C GLU A 841 -23.14 1.39 15.23
N TYR A 842 -23.01 0.09 14.99
CA TYR A 842 -22.02 -0.74 15.66
C TYR A 842 -20.59 -0.37 15.26
N THR A 843 -20.37 0.21 14.08
CA THR A 843 -19.03 0.65 13.61
C THR A 843 -18.49 1.85 14.38
N LEU A 844 -19.34 2.59 15.09
CA LEU A 844 -18.94 3.69 15.96
C LEU A 844 -18.78 3.26 17.43
N ASN A 845 -19.03 1.98 17.74
CA ASN A 845 -18.87 1.43 19.08
C ASN A 845 -17.68 0.44 19.10
N PRO A 846 -16.54 0.79 19.72
CA PRO A 846 -15.33 -0.02 19.72
C PRO A 846 -15.49 -1.38 20.43
N ASP A 847 -16.46 -1.52 21.34
CA ASP A 847 -16.76 -2.79 22.02
C ASP A 847 -17.45 -3.79 21.08
N LYS A 848 -18.08 -3.29 20.01
CA LYS A 848 -18.79 -4.10 19.01
C LYS A 848 -17.96 -4.34 17.78
N ILE A 849 -17.38 -3.29 17.20
CA ILE A 849 -16.50 -3.32 16.03
C ILE A 849 -15.25 -2.52 16.38
N ARG A 850 -14.09 -3.17 16.31
CA ARG A 850 -12.81 -2.53 16.60
C ARG A 850 -12.60 -1.32 15.69
N LYS A 851 -11.95 -0.28 16.21
CA LYS A 851 -11.70 0.97 15.45
C LYS A 851 -11.04 0.71 14.09
N MET A 852 -10.06 -0.20 14.05
CA MET A 852 -9.36 -0.59 12.81
C MET A 852 -10.24 -1.28 11.74
N ASP A 853 -11.40 -1.81 12.13
CA ASP A 853 -12.35 -2.51 11.26
C ASP A 853 -13.56 -1.65 10.87
N ALA A 854 -13.69 -0.44 11.40
CA ALA A 854 -14.83 0.44 11.14
C ALA A 854 -14.95 0.79 9.65
N VAL A 855 -13.87 1.28 9.03
CA VAL A 855 -13.84 1.66 7.59
C VAL A 855 -14.24 0.51 6.69
N SER A 856 -13.61 -0.65 6.86
CA SER A 856 -13.91 -1.82 6.03
C SER A 856 -15.35 -2.30 6.24
N THR A 857 -15.90 -2.21 7.46
CA THR A 857 -17.29 -2.58 7.73
C THR A 857 -18.26 -1.63 7.03
N ILE A 858 -18.03 -0.31 7.12
CA ILE A 858 -18.85 0.70 6.43
C ILE A 858 -18.78 0.47 4.91
N ASN A 859 -17.60 0.19 4.37
CA ASN A 859 -17.43 -0.11 2.95
C ASN A 859 -18.09 -1.42 2.52
N TYR A 860 -18.09 -2.46 3.36
CA TYR A 860 -18.86 -3.69 3.09
C TYR A 860 -20.37 -3.41 3.01
N ILE A 861 -20.90 -2.58 3.91
CA ILE A 861 -22.30 -2.15 3.88
C ILE A 861 -22.59 -1.30 2.64
N ALA A 862 -21.70 -0.37 2.29
CA ALA A 862 -21.84 0.45 1.10
C ALA A 862 -21.82 -0.39 -0.19
N ARG A 863 -21.02 -1.46 -0.23
CA ARG A 863 -21.00 -2.45 -1.33
C ARG A 863 -22.29 -3.23 -1.48
N ASN A 864 -23.17 -3.26 -0.50
CA ASN A 864 -24.51 -3.81 -0.67
C ASN A 864 -25.45 -2.79 -1.34
N VAL A 865 -26.16 -3.18 -2.41
CA VAL A 865 -27.12 -2.29 -3.10
C VAL A 865 -28.19 -1.72 -2.16
N ALA A 866 -28.61 -2.48 -1.13
CA ALA A 866 -29.55 -2.02 -0.11
C ALA A 866 -28.89 -1.12 0.96
N GLY A 867 -27.56 -1.15 1.08
CA GLY A 867 -26.78 -0.42 2.07
C GLY A 867 -26.14 0.87 1.54
N GLN A 868 -25.97 1.01 0.23
CA GLN A 868 -25.22 2.13 -0.37
C GLN A 868 -25.69 3.51 0.10
N ALA A 869 -26.99 3.81 -0.04
CA ALA A 869 -27.52 5.12 0.29
C ALA A 869 -27.42 5.44 1.80
N ILE A 870 -27.64 4.43 2.65
CA ILE A 870 -27.59 4.62 4.11
C ILE A 870 -26.15 4.75 4.61
N ALA A 871 -25.19 4.06 4.01
CA ALA A 871 -23.77 4.19 4.35
C ALA A 871 -23.25 5.60 4.00
N TRP A 872 -23.59 6.13 2.82
CA TRP A 872 -23.23 7.51 2.46
C TRP A 872 -23.84 8.55 3.40
N ASN A 873 -25.12 8.41 3.72
CA ASN A 873 -25.79 9.30 4.68
C ASN A 873 -25.16 9.22 6.07
N PHE A 874 -24.79 8.01 6.51
CA PHE A 874 -24.15 7.79 7.79
C PHE A 874 -22.78 8.45 7.88
N VAL A 875 -21.95 8.32 6.84
CA VAL A 875 -20.62 8.98 6.79
C VAL A 875 -20.77 10.49 6.84
N ARG A 876 -21.65 11.08 6.01
CA ARG A 876 -21.89 12.54 6.04
C ARG A 876 -22.37 13.02 7.40
N ALA A 877 -23.33 12.31 8.00
CA ALA A 877 -23.92 12.71 9.29
C ALA A 877 -22.93 12.61 10.47
N ASN A 878 -21.92 11.74 10.37
CA ASN A 878 -20.98 11.46 11.46
C ASN A 878 -19.53 11.84 11.12
N TRP A 879 -19.29 12.59 10.04
CA TRP A 879 -17.93 12.87 9.55
C TRP A 879 -17.04 13.48 10.63
N ASN A 880 -17.53 14.49 11.36
CA ASN A 880 -16.76 15.12 12.44
C ASN A 880 -16.38 14.12 13.54
N TYR A 881 -17.31 13.24 13.94
CA TYR A 881 -17.02 12.22 14.96
C TYR A 881 -16.00 11.20 14.44
N ILE A 882 -16.19 10.73 13.21
CA ILE A 882 -15.30 9.80 12.51
C ILE A 882 -13.89 10.39 12.36
N SER A 883 -13.77 11.66 11.96
CA SER A 883 -12.49 12.33 11.76
C SER A 883 -11.76 12.63 13.06
N LEU A 884 -12.48 12.96 14.14
CA LEU A 884 -11.90 13.26 15.46
C LEU A 884 -11.53 12.00 16.26
N GLU A 885 -12.46 11.07 16.44
CA GLU A 885 -12.31 9.94 17.37
C GLU A 885 -11.56 8.75 16.78
N TYR A 886 -11.48 8.69 15.45
CA TYR A 886 -10.76 7.64 14.76
C TYR A 886 -9.55 8.19 13.98
N GLY A 887 -9.50 9.49 13.63
CA GLY A 887 -8.26 10.19 13.25
C GLY A 887 -7.47 9.65 12.04
N GLY A 888 -6.45 10.40 11.61
CA GLY A 888 -5.60 10.07 10.45
C GLY A 888 -4.62 8.90 10.66
N GLY A 889 -4.44 8.42 11.90
CA GLY A 889 -3.57 7.27 12.22
C GLY A 889 -4.27 5.91 12.22
N ILE A 890 -5.59 5.87 12.44
CA ILE A 890 -6.39 4.61 12.53
C ILE A 890 -7.23 4.38 11.26
N MET A 891 -7.77 5.43 10.65
CA MET A 891 -8.60 5.33 9.44
C MET A 891 -7.87 5.82 8.19
N SER A 892 -7.95 5.02 7.12
CA SER A 892 -7.74 5.52 5.76
C SER A 892 -9.03 6.20 5.28
N PHE A 893 -9.18 7.51 5.54
CA PHE A 893 -10.35 8.28 5.09
C PHE A 893 -10.50 8.27 3.56
N GLY A 894 -9.38 8.24 2.83
CA GLY A 894 -9.41 8.06 1.39
C GLY A 894 -10.15 6.78 0.98
N ARG A 895 -9.86 5.64 1.61
CA ARG A 895 -10.58 4.37 1.36
C ARG A 895 -12.04 4.42 1.78
N LEU A 896 -12.38 5.17 2.83
CA LEU A 896 -13.78 5.35 3.25
C LEU A 896 -14.57 6.08 2.15
N ILE A 897 -14.09 7.24 1.71
CA ILE A 897 -14.71 8.04 0.65
C ILE A 897 -14.77 7.24 -0.66
N GLU A 898 -13.68 6.57 -1.03
CA GLU A 898 -13.63 5.76 -2.24
C GLU A 898 -14.72 4.67 -2.24
N GLY A 899 -14.85 3.94 -1.12
CA GLY A 899 -15.78 2.83 -0.97
C GLY A 899 -17.25 3.26 -0.94
N VAL A 900 -17.59 4.31 -0.18
CA VAL A 900 -18.99 4.76 -0.06
C VAL A 900 -19.51 5.51 -1.29
N THR A 901 -18.63 5.91 -2.21
CA THR A 901 -19.00 6.66 -3.42
C THR A 901 -18.82 5.84 -4.71
N GLN A 902 -18.38 4.58 -4.62
CA GLN A 902 -18.00 3.76 -5.78
C GLN A 902 -19.12 3.59 -6.83
N ARG A 903 -20.39 3.55 -6.40
CA ARG A 903 -21.58 3.41 -7.27
C ARG A 903 -22.08 4.69 -7.93
N PHE A 904 -21.54 5.85 -7.55
CA PHE A 904 -22.11 7.12 -7.96
C PHE A 904 -21.99 7.32 -9.47
N SER A 905 -23.12 7.60 -10.10
CA SER A 905 -23.28 7.61 -11.55
C SER A 905 -24.44 8.49 -12.03
N THR A 906 -24.97 9.35 -11.14
CA THR A 906 -26.06 10.29 -11.46
C THR A 906 -25.66 11.74 -11.15
N ASP A 907 -26.25 12.71 -11.86
CA ASP A 907 -26.03 14.13 -11.59
C ASP A 907 -26.40 14.54 -10.15
N PHE A 908 -27.38 13.85 -9.55
CA PHE A 908 -27.77 14.09 -8.16
C PHE A 908 -26.67 13.67 -7.17
N GLU A 909 -26.13 12.45 -7.31
CA GLU A 909 -25.02 11.97 -6.48
C GLU A 909 -23.76 12.85 -6.65
N LEU A 910 -23.50 13.35 -7.85
CA LEU A 910 -22.41 14.30 -8.10
C LEU A 910 -22.62 15.64 -7.35
N GLN A 911 -23.85 16.14 -7.30
CA GLN A 911 -24.17 17.34 -6.52
C GLN A 911 -23.97 17.09 -5.03
N GLU A 912 -24.34 15.90 -4.53
CA GLU A 912 -24.09 15.54 -3.13
C GLU A 912 -22.60 15.50 -2.78
N LEU A 913 -21.74 14.99 -3.68
CA LEU A 913 -20.28 15.01 -3.47
C LEU A 913 -19.72 16.43 -3.46
N LYS A 914 -20.14 17.28 -4.40
CA LYS A 914 -19.70 18.67 -4.45
C LYS A 914 -20.17 19.47 -3.23
N GLN A 915 -21.37 19.17 -2.74
CA GLN A 915 -21.86 19.77 -1.50
C GLN A 915 -21.00 19.33 -0.32
N PHE A 916 -20.71 18.03 -0.20
CA PHE A 916 -19.82 17.51 0.84
C PHE A 916 -18.42 18.15 0.78
N GLN A 917 -17.85 18.34 -0.42
CA GLN A 917 -16.59 19.07 -0.60
C GLN A 917 -16.69 20.54 -0.15
N SER A 918 -17.83 21.20 -0.36
CA SER A 918 -18.02 22.59 0.07
C SER A 918 -18.34 22.76 1.56
N ASP A 919 -18.76 21.68 2.22
CA ASP A 919 -19.11 21.68 3.64
C ASP A 919 -17.86 21.63 4.55
N TYR A 920 -16.69 21.29 4.00
CA TYR A 920 -15.43 21.10 4.71
C TYR A 920 -14.26 21.77 4.00
N ASP A 921 -13.39 22.44 4.75
CA ASP A 921 -12.13 22.97 4.20
C ASP A 921 -11.10 21.83 3.98
N GLU A 922 -10.09 22.03 3.12
CA GLU A 922 -9.04 21.02 2.84
C GLU A 922 -8.37 20.50 4.12
N THR A 923 -8.16 21.38 5.11
CA THR A 923 -7.58 21.02 6.41
C THR A 923 -8.49 20.10 7.24
N GLU A 924 -9.81 20.17 7.07
CA GLU A 924 -10.78 19.32 7.76
C GLU A 924 -10.97 17.97 7.06
N LEU A 925 -10.73 17.93 5.74
CA LEU A 925 -10.71 16.69 4.96
C LEU A 925 -9.41 15.91 5.15
N GLY A 926 -8.27 16.60 5.35
CA GLY A 926 -6.97 15.98 5.54
C GLY A 926 -6.64 14.99 4.41
N SER A 927 -6.26 13.75 4.77
CA SER A 927 -5.95 12.68 3.82
C SER A 927 -7.14 12.19 2.96
N ALA A 928 -8.36 12.71 3.19
CA ALA A 928 -9.53 12.43 2.37
C ALA A 928 -9.63 13.36 1.13
N SER A 929 -8.91 14.48 1.10
CA SER A 929 -9.08 15.53 0.09
C SER A 929 -8.89 14.99 -1.33
N ARG A 930 -7.71 14.41 -1.61
CA ARG A 930 -7.39 13.80 -2.92
C ARG A 930 -8.37 12.69 -3.32
N ALA A 931 -8.81 11.87 -2.37
CA ALA A 931 -9.77 10.80 -2.62
C ALA A 931 -11.17 11.35 -2.97
N LEU A 932 -11.56 12.49 -2.41
CA LEU A 932 -12.81 13.17 -2.75
C LEU A 932 -12.75 13.76 -4.17
N GLU A 933 -11.63 14.36 -4.57
CA GLU A 933 -11.41 14.81 -5.95
C GLU A 933 -11.50 13.63 -6.95
N GLN A 934 -10.80 12.54 -6.65
CA GLN A 934 -10.86 11.30 -7.42
C GLN A 934 -12.30 10.76 -7.51
N ALA A 935 -13.06 10.80 -6.41
CA ALA A 935 -14.46 10.39 -6.40
C ALA A 935 -15.35 11.29 -7.28
N ILE A 936 -15.10 12.60 -7.31
CA ILE A 936 -15.81 13.56 -8.17
C ILE A 936 -15.48 13.31 -9.65
N GLU A 937 -14.21 13.16 -10.02
CA GLU A 937 -13.78 12.87 -11.40
C GLU A 937 -14.38 11.53 -11.87
N ARG A 938 -14.28 10.49 -11.05
CA ARG A 938 -14.87 9.17 -11.32
C ARG A 938 -16.38 9.24 -11.50
N THR A 939 -17.09 9.98 -10.66
CA THR A 939 -18.56 10.13 -10.77
C THR A 939 -18.93 10.83 -12.08
N GLN A 940 -18.18 11.84 -12.51
CA GLN A 940 -18.38 12.48 -13.81
C GLN A 940 -18.14 11.52 -14.98
N ALA A 941 -17.07 10.70 -14.90
CA ALA A 941 -16.79 9.66 -15.88
C ALA A 941 -17.95 8.65 -15.96
N ASN A 942 -18.46 8.21 -14.81
CA ASN A 942 -19.56 7.25 -14.70
C ASN A 942 -20.86 7.78 -15.30
N ILE A 943 -21.26 9.02 -14.98
CA ILE A 943 -22.46 9.67 -15.54
C ILE A 943 -22.39 9.65 -17.07
N LYS A 944 -21.25 10.08 -17.62
CA LYS A 944 -21.03 10.13 -19.06
C LYS A 944 -21.11 8.73 -19.69
N TRP A 945 -20.44 7.75 -19.06
CA TRP A 945 -20.41 6.38 -19.55
C TRP A 945 -21.79 5.71 -19.55
N VAL A 946 -22.54 5.84 -18.45
CA VAL A 946 -23.91 5.29 -18.33
C VAL A 946 -24.82 5.88 -19.40
N LYS A 947 -24.83 7.22 -19.55
CA LYS A 947 -25.65 7.91 -20.54
C LYS A 947 -25.40 7.44 -21.98
N GLU A 948 -24.16 7.09 -22.30
CA GLU A 948 -23.75 6.69 -23.65
C GLU A 948 -23.95 5.20 -23.92
N ASN A 949 -23.80 4.34 -22.90
CA ASN A 949 -23.71 2.89 -23.10
C ASN A 949 -24.93 2.10 -22.61
N GLN A 950 -25.76 2.65 -21.71
CA GLN A 950 -26.85 1.91 -21.05
C GLN A 950 -27.76 1.18 -22.05
N GLN A 951 -28.22 1.86 -23.11
CA GLN A 951 -29.14 1.25 -24.09
C GLN A 951 -28.47 0.12 -24.88
N THR A 952 -27.24 0.34 -25.36
CA THR A 952 -26.49 -0.66 -26.11
C THR A 952 -26.15 -1.89 -25.26
N VAL A 953 -25.78 -1.68 -24.00
CA VAL A 953 -25.51 -2.76 -23.04
C VAL A 953 -26.79 -3.55 -22.73
N LEU A 954 -27.91 -2.86 -22.53
CA LEU A 954 -29.23 -3.48 -22.33
C LEU A 954 -29.62 -4.39 -23.50
N GLU A 955 -29.54 -3.87 -24.72
CA GLU A 955 -29.87 -4.60 -25.94
C GLU A 955 -28.96 -5.82 -26.14
N TRP A 956 -27.66 -5.65 -25.87
CA TRP A 956 -26.70 -6.75 -25.94
C TRP A 956 -27.06 -7.86 -24.95
N PHE A 957 -27.25 -7.56 -23.66
CA PHE A 957 -27.60 -8.57 -22.67
C PHE A 957 -28.94 -9.23 -22.96
N ARG A 958 -29.96 -8.47 -23.40
CA ARG A 958 -31.24 -9.06 -23.83
C ARG A 958 -31.06 -10.05 -24.98
N ARG A 959 -30.28 -9.71 -26.00
CA ARG A 959 -30.00 -10.60 -27.13
C ARG A 959 -29.31 -11.89 -26.67
N GLU A 960 -28.17 -11.77 -25.98
CA GLU A 960 -27.35 -12.93 -25.62
C GLU A 960 -27.99 -13.82 -24.52
N SER A 961 -28.94 -13.28 -23.74
CA SER A 961 -29.75 -14.04 -22.76
C SER A 961 -31.01 -14.66 -23.37
N SER A 962 -31.48 -14.19 -24.53
CA SER A 962 -32.72 -14.68 -25.18
C SER A 962 -32.55 -15.85 -26.14
N GLU A 963 -31.33 -16.19 -26.57
CA GLU A 963 -31.04 -17.31 -27.51
C GLU A 963 -31.25 -18.72 -26.91
N SER A 964 -32.21 -18.89 -25.99
CA SER A 964 -32.58 -20.16 -25.37
C SER A 964 -34.09 -20.29 -25.17
N SER A 965 -34.87 -19.98 -26.19
CA SER A 965 -36.23 -20.51 -26.38
C SER A 965 -36.25 -21.51 -27.51
#